data_AF-A0A2G7FX86-F1
#
_entry.id   AF-A0A2G7FX86-F1
#
_cell.length_a   1.000
_cell.length_b   1.000
_cell.length_c   1.000
_cell.angle_alpha   90.00
_cell.angle_beta   90.00
_cell.angle_gamma   90.00
#
_symmetry.space_group_name_H-M   'P 1'
#
loop_
_entity.id
_entity.type
_entity.pdbx_description
1 polymer ?
#
loop_
_entity_poly.entity_id
_entity_poly.type
_entity_poly.pdbx_seq_one_letter_code
_entity_poly.pdbx_strand_id
1 'polypeptide(L)'
;MSELDHKPKTRTRNGCANCRQSRVKCDGKEPSCTRCWQKGWQCTREKLTLKWRSDYHSRGLAFGREGVWGKGTLSKKNSRAISTGEQNRHFNSTVYPWSFVNQDISTLSWFYDEKRVPGQPSSMELSVIGPKRDRLGVPEQAPLWYSPPVFPYPQAQKHAIMVEYFIDQVCPRTTSSLKIASPFTSVILPFCLNGSVNGLLALQALAACYWSQSNPAHTSTAVRLKSQVLGRLRRRIAADPSYTISPDPEVLVLMMMLSLYDIVDQCDKGWIVHLQGAKDIIRLRRRNLSNETQCPVTTFAELFFAFQDVMGRTACAKADLFGPSFWDQTDRSVNPWMGCSPELVSILFSILDLSRIRPKMDTDLAQEVDFSMRASALNRRLVSLVQVLADPEDRALQAVADLKRLACTVYLHCALYNAEPSTPIVRSLVRRIIEKLSTLLQENLIINATWPIFVAAVELDPADGEDWQDPVTGELVCGRALVLRALATMAQSTVTSVARVRSIIETVWQSRDCDLAAGSSRRQSSQHNDWEWYVVPLSDALSLAQLRQPSVYPAGKVYINLDGVSNLQPTHLIIKTAIVMTSLLRRPGLQSLYRVSIPQDLQRNLWPVIAGSFTLGILSWAIHDYRDWVGFGTGGTPPTIRGWFKVNRLRIVRAFSYLCGDDLQDPSALPQTGPRYLPPTLPQRAKGPPSLKPRTLPQRQCPEPIEPQAREALFNLMDNFHSQYPHLLRLGLSKTEGGTADAIYARSELPTCNHEAAAVGYEIAHAHPADNSLHVLLSPADARTVIEAAWGRRFAVPSMVPPGWIMVYAPRNSEEVELVSQIVRAGIQWTTSWIDSPSYIPTVMPSFITLEEHYASPKVREASAEAREHYANFPPAIMSKLESLGEERILDLDKGNVSLQVISHGPGNLSPPLCSEVNNDLASAIARNPTRLAAFAMLPMSEPAAAVAELERCVTELGFVGALVDNHLDGQFYDDERFWPVFEKAQQLDVPIYIHPTFASDSMMEHYKGNYSDSVALALSAFGWAWHAETGHHILRLFASGLFDRFPTLKIVIGHMGELLPFQLDRVFAISDRWGRERSFREVWRNNIWITTSGMFSLTPLACLLQTTSIDHVLYSVDYPFSPNEKGLHFFEEIEKSGLITGRDLGLFAYQNAEALLRVRAVNL
;
A
#
# COMPACT_ATOMS: atom_id res chain seq x y z
N MET A 1 61.67 -36.97 -28.09
CA MET A 1 61.09 -35.67 -28.53
C MET A 1 59.71 -35.57 -27.89
N SER A 2 59.31 -34.50 -27.21
CA SER A 2 60.05 -33.34 -26.63
C SER A 2 59.20 -32.79 -25.48
N GLU A 3 59.80 -32.03 -24.58
CA GLU A 3 59.15 -31.49 -23.38
C GLU A 3 57.97 -30.55 -23.70
N LEU A 4 56.96 -30.51 -22.83
CA LEU A 4 56.10 -29.34 -22.67
C LEU A 4 55.97 -28.95 -21.19
N ASP A 5 56.82 -27.99 -20.84
CA ASP A 5 56.95 -27.26 -19.58
C ASP A 5 55.60 -26.83 -18.95
N HIS A 6 55.43 -27.13 -17.66
CA HIS A 6 54.36 -26.56 -16.82
C HIS A 6 54.94 -25.87 -15.59
N LYS A 7 55.15 -24.55 -15.77
CA LYS A 7 55.79 -23.61 -14.85
C LYS A 7 55.36 -23.76 -13.38
N PRO A 8 56.31 -23.68 -12.43
CA PRO A 8 55.99 -23.75 -11.00
C PRO A 8 55.14 -22.56 -10.55
N LYS A 9 54.10 -22.81 -9.75
CA LYS A 9 53.21 -21.79 -9.16
C LYS A 9 53.98 -20.88 -8.18
N THR A 10 54.49 -19.78 -8.69
CA THR A 10 55.41 -18.85 -8.01
C THR A 10 54.66 -17.77 -7.21
N ARG A 11 54.33 -18.11 -5.94
CA ARG A 11 54.27 -17.23 -4.74
C ARG A 11 53.29 -17.78 -3.70
N THR A 12 53.67 -17.73 -2.43
CA THR A 12 52.74 -17.86 -1.29
C THR A 12 52.74 -16.58 -0.47
N ARG A 13 51.56 -15.96 -0.34
CA ARG A 13 51.34 -14.65 0.32
C ARG A 13 51.82 -14.61 1.78
N ASN A 14 51.91 -15.77 2.43
CA ASN A 14 52.25 -15.92 3.84
C ASN A 14 53.63 -16.59 4.10
N GLY A 15 54.46 -16.80 3.08
CA GLY A 15 55.79 -17.41 3.28
C GLY A 15 56.75 -16.53 4.11
N CYS A 16 57.87 -17.07 4.59
CA CYS A 16 58.94 -16.25 5.18
C CYS A 16 59.61 -15.34 4.14
N ALA A 17 60.32 -14.29 4.59
CA ALA A 17 60.95 -13.30 3.73
C ALA A 17 61.87 -13.96 2.69
N ASN A 18 62.76 -14.85 3.12
CA ASN A 18 63.71 -15.59 2.29
C ASN A 18 63.02 -16.40 1.16
N CYS A 19 61.91 -17.09 1.47
CA CYS A 19 61.15 -17.83 0.45
C CYS A 19 60.39 -16.90 -0.51
N ARG A 20 59.86 -15.76 -0.03
CA ARG A 20 59.20 -14.76 -0.90
C ARG A 20 60.19 -14.09 -1.85
N GLN A 21 61.38 -13.72 -1.36
CA GLN A 21 62.46 -13.13 -2.15
C GLN A 21 62.99 -14.14 -3.19
N SER A 22 63.15 -15.41 -2.79
CA SER A 22 63.40 -16.54 -3.71
C SER A 22 62.24 -16.87 -4.67
N ARG A 23 61.07 -16.22 -4.54
CA ARG A 23 59.81 -16.48 -5.29
C ARG A 23 59.24 -17.90 -5.22
N VAL A 24 59.72 -18.76 -4.31
CA VAL A 24 59.25 -20.14 -4.16
C VAL A 24 58.13 -20.28 -3.12
N LYS A 25 57.43 -21.42 -3.15
CA LYS A 25 56.42 -21.77 -2.16
C LYS A 25 57.09 -22.11 -0.81
N CYS A 26 56.63 -21.45 0.25
CA CYS A 26 57.01 -21.77 1.62
C CYS A 26 55.99 -22.75 2.22
N ASP A 27 56.46 -23.77 2.94
CA ASP A 27 55.64 -24.80 3.59
C ASP A 27 55.04 -24.36 4.93
N GLY A 28 55.49 -23.22 5.49
CA GLY A 28 54.82 -22.57 6.62
C GLY A 28 55.06 -23.18 8.00
N LYS A 29 55.84 -24.26 8.14
CA LYS A 29 56.21 -24.83 9.45
C LYS A 29 56.94 -23.82 10.36
N GLU A 30 56.73 -23.95 11.65
CA GLU A 30 57.38 -23.17 12.71
C GLU A 30 58.19 -24.12 13.63
N PRO A 31 59.30 -23.67 14.23
CA PRO A 31 59.84 -22.31 14.21
C PRO A 31 60.56 -21.92 12.90
N SER A 32 60.92 -22.90 12.06
CA SER A 32 61.52 -22.66 10.73
C SER A 32 60.82 -23.49 9.66
N CYS A 33 60.62 -22.90 8.47
CA CYS A 33 60.02 -23.60 7.35
C CYS A 33 61.01 -24.62 6.77
N THR A 34 60.54 -25.75 6.24
CA THR A 34 61.40 -26.88 5.83
C THR A 34 62.51 -26.44 4.87
N ARG A 35 62.24 -25.52 3.93
CA ARG A 35 63.28 -25.00 3.02
C ARG A 35 64.32 -24.13 3.72
N CYS A 36 63.94 -23.31 4.69
CA CYS A 36 64.89 -22.50 5.46
C CYS A 36 65.71 -23.39 6.40
N TRP A 37 65.07 -24.36 7.08
CA TRP A 37 65.74 -25.35 7.92
C TRP A 37 66.76 -26.18 7.13
N GLN A 38 66.38 -26.76 5.98
CA GLN A 38 67.28 -27.51 5.08
C GLN A 38 68.43 -26.66 4.50
N LYS A 39 68.26 -25.34 4.38
CA LYS A 39 69.29 -24.41 3.90
C LYS A 39 70.09 -23.73 5.02
N GLY A 40 69.82 -24.05 6.29
CA GLY A 40 70.45 -23.37 7.44
C GLY A 40 70.07 -21.89 7.59
N TRP A 41 69.01 -21.42 6.93
CA TRP A 41 68.61 -20.01 6.91
C TRP A 41 67.70 -19.66 8.08
N GLN A 42 67.95 -18.51 8.71
CA GLN A 42 67.09 -17.96 9.76
C GLN A 42 65.73 -17.54 9.17
N CYS A 43 64.63 -18.08 9.69
CA CYS A 43 63.31 -17.99 9.06
C CYS A 43 62.52 -16.75 9.51
N THR A 44 62.88 -15.56 9.01
CA THR A 44 62.18 -14.32 9.33
C THR A 44 60.78 -14.24 8.71
N ARG A 45 59.76 -14.03 9.56
CA ARG A 45 58.40 -13.64 9.18
C ARG A 45 58.16 -12.23 9.74
N GLU A 46 58.04 -11.25 8.87
CA GLU A 46 57.85 -9.85 9.26
C GLU A 46 56.55 -9.66 10.06
N LYS A 47 56.63 -8.94 11.18
CA LYS A 47 55.46 -8.47 11.94
C LYS A 47 54.76 -7.35 11.16
N LEU A 48 53.46 -7.15 11.42
CA LEU A 48 52.57 -6.29 10.64
C LEU A 48 53.12 -4.88 10.36
N THR A 49 53.06 -4.47 9.10
CA THR A 49 53.18 -3.06 8.67
C THR A 49 51.79 -2.46 8.53
N LEU A 50 51.49 -1.40 9.29
CA LEU A 50 50.27 -0.60 9.12
C LEU A 50 50.40 0.34 7.91
N LYS A 51 49.26 0.73 7.32
CA LYS A 51 49.19 1.65 6.18
C LYS A 51 47.97 2.55 6.31
N TRP A 52 48.15 3.84 6.05
CA TRP A 52 47.09 4.84 6.16
C TRP A 52 46.26 4.93 4.88
N ARG A 53 44.95 5.18 5.03
CA ARG A 53 44.00 5.27 3.92
C ARG A 53 44.21 6.54 3.08
N SER A 54 44.51 7.66 3.74
CA SER A 54 44.87 8.95 3.13
C SER A 54 45.99 8.83 2.09
N ASP A 55 47.09 8.12 2.43
CA ASP A 55 48.28 7.94 1.57
C ASP A 55 48.02 7.18 0.26
N TYR A 56 46.88 6.47 0.15
CA TYR A 56 46.49 5.79 -1.08
C TYR A 56 45.59 6.69 -1.94
N HIS A 57 44.60 7.35 -1.33
CA HIS A 57 43.73 8.29 -2.05
C HIS A 57 44.49 9.53 -2.56
N SER A 58 45.45 10.06 -1.78
CA SER A 58 46.31 11.18 -2.22
C SER A 58 47.19 10.83 -3.44
N ARG A 59 47.39 9.53 -3.70
CA ARG A 59 48.15 9.01 -4.85
C ARG A 59 47.24 8.48 -5.95
N GLY A 60 45.93 8.73 -5.88
CA GLY A 60 44.94 8.28 -6.88
C GLY A 60 44.71 6.77 -6.92
N LEU A 61 45.08 6.04 -5.87
CA LEU A 61 45.00 4.58 -5.81
C LEU A 61 43.91 4.11 -4.83
N ALA A 62 43.12 3.11 -5.23
CA ALA A 62 42.11 2.50 -4.36
C ALA A 62 42.77 1.86 -3.11
N PHE A 63 42.22 2.12 -1.93
CA PHE A 63 42.75 1.58 -0.67
C PHE A 63 42.32 0.12 -0.48
N GLY A 64 43.10 -0.80 -1.06
CA GLY A 64 42.90 -2.24 -0.91
C GLY A 64 42.18 -2.88 -2.10
N ARG A 65 40.91 -3.24 -1.94
CA ARG A 65 40.10 -3.99 -2.94
C ARG A 65 38.73 -3.37 -3.21
N GLU A 66 38.64 -2.04 -3.18
CA GLU A 66 37.49 -1.36 -3.78
C GLU A 66 37.63 -1.39 -5.30
N GLY A 67 36.57 -1.82 -6.00
CA GLY A 67 36.53 -1.90 -7.46
C GLY A 67 37.10 -3.18 -8.09
N VAL A 68 36.35 -4.29 -8.03
CA VAL A 68 36.17 -5.35 -9.06
C VAL A 68 35.37 -6.51 -8.44
N TRP A 69 34.52 -7.16 -9.24
CA TRP A 69 33.55 -8.20 -8.87
C TRP A 69 34.05 -9.35 -7.97
N GLY A 70 33.15 -9.85 -7.10
CA GLY A 70 32.99 -11.30 -6.89
C GLY A 70 33.03 -11.85 -5.46
N LYS A 71 31.83 -12.26 -4.97
CA LYS A 71 31.56 -13.35 -3.99
C LYS A 71 32.17 -13.29 -2.57
N GLY A 72 31.29 -13.31 -1.56
CA GLY A 72 31.40 -14.23 -0.42
C GLY A 72 32.31 -13.84 0.77
N THR A 73 31.67 -13.26 1.78
CA THR A 73 31.88 -13.48 3.24
C THR A 73 32.64 -14.77 3.67
N LEU A 74 33.38 -14.87 4.80
CA LEU A 74 33.56 -14.01 5.99
C LEU A 74 34.72 -14.52 6.90
N SER A 75 35.45 -13.60 7.56
CA SER A 75 36.07 -13.77 8.91
C SER A 75 37.30 -14.74 9.06
N LYS A 76 38.07 -14.80 10.17
CA LYS A 76 37.85 -14.40 11.59
C LYS A 76 39.16 -14.45 12.44
N LYS A 77 39.08 -13.95 13.69
CA LYS A 77 39.88 -14.31 14.91
C LYS A 77 41.35 -13.83 14.99
N ASN A 78 41.93 -13.56 16.17
CA ASN A 78 41.42 -13.39 17.55
C ASN A 78 42.49 -12.74 18.45
N SER A 79 42.06 -12.07 19.53
CA SER A 79 42.73 -12.15 20.84
C SER A 79 41.67 -12.16 21.96
N ARG A 80 41.96 -12.87 23.05
CA ARG A 80 41.15 -12.96 24.28
C ARG A 80 41.41 -11.69 25.15
N ALA A 81 40.72 -11.39 26.26
CA ALA A 81 39.93 -12.23 27.17
C ALA A 81 38.96 -11.40 28.07
N ILE A 82 37.88 -12.03 28.56
CA ILE A 82 37.29 -11.96 29.93
C ILE A 82 37.00 -10.57 30.57
N SER A 83 35.88 -10.29 31.26
CA SER A 83 34.43 -10.58 31.10
C SER A 83 33.67 -9.89 32.24
N THR A 84 32.61 -9.14 31.94
CA THR A 84 31.44 -8.98 32.83
C THR A 84 30.54 -10.23 32.68
N GLY A 85 29.68 -10.63 33.61
CA GLY A 85 29.44 -10.20 34.99
C GLY A 85 28.27 -11.01 35.61
N GLU A 86 28.11 -10.92 36.92
CA GLU A 86 26.82 -10.86 37.66
C GLU A 86 25.78 -12.03 37.77
N GLN A 87 25.08 -11.96 38.92
CA GLN A 87 23.69 -12.34 39.24
C GLN A 87 23.26 -13.79 39.58
N ASN A 88 22.91 -13.97 40.87
CA ASN A 88 21.58 -14.46 41.31
C ASN A 88 20.69 -13.19 41.50
N ARG A 89 19.51 -13.06 40.86
CA ARG A 89 18.15 -13.48 41.35
C ARG A 89 17.72 -12.73 42.64
N HIS A 90 16.53 -12.11 42.81
CA HIS A 90 15.21 -12.06 42.11
C HIS A 90 14.55 -10.65 42.41
N PHE A 91 13.35 -10.20 42.00
CA PHE A 91 12.19 -10.76 41.26
C PHE A 91 11.46 -9.71 40.36
N ASN A 92 10.10 -9.62 40.37
CA ASN A 92 9.24 -8.78 39.50
C ASN A 92 8.57 -7.58 40.22
N SER A 93 8.27 -6.53 39.44
CA SER A 93 7.11 -5.61 39.59
C SER A 93 6.79 -4.97 38.23
N THR A 94 5.55 -4.58 37.97
CA THR A 94 5.09 -4.07 36.64
C THR A 94 5.52 -2.63 36.38
N VAL A 95 5.85 -2.29 35.14
CA VAL A 95 6.57 -1.06 34.74
C VAL A 95 5.75 -0.18 33.79
N TYR A 96 5.64 1.12 34.10
CA TYR A 96 5.29 2.17 33.13
C TYR A 96 6.56 2.77 32.50
N PRO A 97 6.53 3.40 31.31
CA PRO A 97 7.73 3.64 30.49
C PRO A 97 8.73 4.70 31.01
N TRP A 98 8.57 5.22 32.23
CA TRP A 98 9.37 6.30 32.82
C TRP A 98 9.51 6.18 34.34
N SER A 99 9.84 5.01 34.87
CA SER A 99 10.16 4.87 36.31
C SER A 99 11.28 3.86 36.61
N PHE A 100 12.51 4.38 36.73
CA PHE A 100 13.52 3.82 37.64
C PHE A 100 14.58 4.86 38.03
N VAL A 101 14.32 5.65 39.09
CA VAL A 101 15.32 6.00 40.13
C VAL A 101 14.61 6.19 41.48
N ASN A 102 14.72 5.18 42.35
CA ASN A 102 14.63 5.16 43.81
C ASN A 102 13.31 5.45 44.57
N GLN A 103 13.23 4.81 45.74
CA GLN A 103 12.05 4.58 46.60
C GLN A 103 12.22 5.20 47.99
N ASP A 104 11.13 5.22 48.77
CA ASP A 104 11.17 5.23 50.25
C ASP A 104 10.27 4.10 50.83
N ILE A 105 10.49 3.77 52.11
CA ILE A 105 9.99 2.54 52.76
C ILE A 105 8.81 2.88 53.69
N SER A 106 7.62 3.04 53.10
CA SER A 106 6.39 3.29 53.87
C SER A 106 5.16 2.50 53.37
N THR A 107 5.06 2.22 52.07
CA THR A 107 3.89 1.56 51.45
C THR A 107 3.82 0.03 51.62
N LEU A 108 4.85 -0.60 52.20
CA LEU A 108 4.98 -2.06 52.31
C LEU A 108 4.06 -2.71 53.37
N SER A 109 3.28 -1.91 54.11
CA SER A 109 2.41 -2.36 55.20
C SER A 109 1.00 -2.80 54.77
N TRP A 110 0.57 -2.48 53.55
CA TRP A 110 -0.84 -2.69 53.12
C TRP A 110 -1.11 -4.05 52.46
N PHE A 111 -0.07 -4.82 52.10
CA PHE A 111 -0.20 -6.07 51.35
C PHE A 111 -0.25 -7.36 52.22
N TYR A 112 -0.36 -7.24 53.54
CA TYR A 112 -0.46 -8.38 54.47
C TYR A 112 -1.80 -8.42 55.22
N ASP A 113 -2.91 -8.67 54.51
CA ASP A 113 -4.13 -9.21 55.13
C ASP A 113 -4.77 -10.29 54.25
N GLU A 114 -4.65 -11.56 54.68
CA GLU A 114 -4.92 -12.77 53.89
C GLU A 114 -6.41 -13.16 53.81
N LYS A 115 -7.35 -12.20 53.76
CA LYS A 115 -8.80 -12.51 53.87
C LYS A 115 -9.71 -11.74 52.92
N ARG A 116 -9.99 -12.32 51.73
CA ARG A 116 -11.30 -12.31 51.04
C ARG A 116 -11.36 -13.30 49.86
N VAL A 117 -12.56 -13.81 49.58
CA VAL A 117 -12.86 -14.92 48.65
C VAL A 117 -13.58 -14.37 47.39
N PRO A 118 -13.42 -14.95 46.19
CA PRO A 118 -13.94 -14.37 44.95
C PRO A 118 -15.41 -14.74 44.67
N GLY A 119 -16.23 -13.76 44.28
CA GLY A 119 -17.53 -14.04 43.63
C GLY A 119 -18.63 -12.99 43.81
N GLN A 120 -18.59 -11.86 43.08
CA GLN A 120 -19.77 -11.09 42.66
C GLN A 120 -19.39 -9.94 41.68
N PRO A 121 -20.20 -9.64 40.65
CA PRO A 121 -20.05 -8.44 39.81
C PRO A 121 -21.20 -7.41 39.97
N SER A 122 -20.88 -6.13 39.89
CA SER A 122 -21.83 -5.00 39.70
C SER A 122 -21.07 -3.86 38.99
N SER A 123 -21.32 -3.51 37.72
CA SER A 123 -22.51 -2.86 37.10
C SER A 123 -22.50 -1.33 37.18
N MET A 124 -23.21 -0.70 36.22
CA MET A 124 -23.51 0.74 36.08
C MET A 124 -22.39 1.57 35.41
N GLU A 125 -22.44 1.86 34.10
CA GLU A 125 -23.37 2.69 33.29
C GLU A 125 -22.85 4.12 33.09
N LEU A 126 -22.99 4.63 31.86
CA LEU A 126 -22.87 6.06 31.55
C LEU A 126 -23.66 6.38 30.28
N SER A 127 -24.64 7.29 30.41
CA SER A 127 -25.55 7.70 29.35
C SER A 127 -25.35 9.19 29.00
N VAL A 128 -25.44 9.46 27.69
CA VAL A 128 -25.98 10.66 27.03
C VAL A 128 -25.93 12.02 27.77
N ILE A 129 -25.15 12.99 27.25
CA ILE A 129 -25.61 14.39 27.03
C ILE A 129 -24.89 14.97 25.79
N GLY A 130 -25.61 15.71 24.93
CA GLY A 130 -25.06 16.68 23.98
C GLY A 130 -26.01 17.88 23.76
N PRO A 131 -25.50 19.13 23.57
CA PRO A 131 -26.28 20.29 23.10
C PRO A 131 -25.76 20.82 21.75
N LYS A 132 -26.58 21.04 20.71
CA LYS A 132 -27.63 22.07 20.44
C LYS A 132 -27.10 23.48 20.05
N ARG A 133 -27.70 24.02 18.96
CA ARG A 133 -27.44 25.33 18.31
C ARG A 133 -28.42 26.42 18.78
N ASP A 134 -28.02 27.69 18.69
CA ASP A 134 -28.77 28.86 18.16
C ASP A 134 -27.80 30.08 18.13
N ARG A 135 -27.57 30.86 17.05
CA ARG A 135 -28.36 31.79 16.20
C ARG A 135 -28.13 33.29 16.54
N LEU A 136 -27.95 34.11 15.48
CA LEU A 136 -27.70 35.59 15.35
C LEU A 136 -26.21 35.95 15.11
N GLY A 137 -25.76 36.76 14.14
CA GLY A 137 -26.34 37.55 13.04
C GLY A 137 -25.19 38.02 12.09
N VAL A 138 -25.52 38.47 10.87
CA VAL A 138 -24.62 38.71 9.69
C VAL A 138 -24.72 40.22 9.32
N PRO A 139 -23.71 40.97 8.79
CA PRO A 139 -22.76 40.66 7.69
C PRO A 139 -21.29 41.11 7.99
N GLU A 140 -20.27 41.13 7.11
CA GLU A 140 -20.21 41.10 5.64
C GLU A 140 -18.81 40.61 5.14
N GLN A 141 -18.74 39.44 4.51
CA GLN A 141 -17.73 39.05 3.51
C GLN A 141 -18.09 37.64 3.02
N ALA A 142 -18.25 37.46 1.70
CA ALA A 142 -18.76 36.21 1.15
C ALA A 142 -17.76 35.06 1.38
N PRO A 143 -18.20 33.90 1.92
CA PRO A 143 -17.39 32.69 1.81
C PRO A 143 -17.30 32.34 0.33
N LEU A 144 -16.08 32.10 -0.17
CA LEU A 144 -15.89 31.50 -1.47
C LEU A 144 -16.43 30.07 -1.39
N TRP A 145 -17.63 29.86 -1.95
CA TRP A 145 -18.22 28.53 -2.09
C TRP A 145 -17.32 27.73 -3.03
N TYR A 146 -16.60 26.76 -2.47
CA TYR A 146 -15.86 25.78 -3.27
C TYR A 146 -16.87 24.90 -4.01
N SER A 147 -17.18 25.28 -5.26
CA SER A 147 -17.74 24.34 -6.22
C SER A 147 -16.73 23.20 -6.39
N PRO A 148 -17.12 21.92 -6.24
CA PRO A 148 -16.23 20.80 -6.58
C PRO A 148 -15.90 20.89 -8.09
N PRO A 149 -14.64 20.61 -8.49
CA PRO A 149 -14.24 20.78 -9.87
C PRO A 149 -14.91 19.75 -10.79
N VAL A 150 -15.63 20.27 -11.78
CA VAL A 150 -16.02 19.53 -12.99
C VAL A 150 -14.75 19.10 -13.74
N PHE A 151 -14.74 17.87 -14.29
CA PHE A 151 -13.80 17.25 -15.27
C PHE A 151 -13.12 15.92 -14.85
N PRO A 152 -12.68 15.06 -15.80
CA PRO A 152 -12.94 13.62 -15.73
C PRO A 152 -11.78 12.78 -15.17
N TYR A 153 -12.13 11.62 -14.60
CA TYR A 153 -11.16 10.66 -14.05
C TYR A 153 -11.30 9.22 -14.59
N PRO A 154 -10.59 8.86 -15.68
CA PRO A 154 -10.47 7.47 -16.12
C PRO A 154 -9.19 6.74 -15.66
N GLN A 155 -8.29 7.37 -14.88
CA GLN A 155 -6.99 6.77 -14.50
C GLN A 155 -6.54 6.93 -13.03
N ALA A 156 -7.35 7.50 -12.13
CA ALA A 156 -6.83 7.99 -10.84
C ALA A 156 -7.41 7.43 -9.54
N GLN A 157 -8.33 6.46 -9.49
CA GLN A 157 -8.88 6.02 -8.18
C GLN A 157 -7.82 5.52 -7.17
N LYS A 158 -6.74 4.86 -7.61
CA LYS A 158 -5.63 4.45 -6.73
C LYS A 158 -4.72 5.58 -6.22
N HIS A 159 -4.88 6.80 -6.76
CA HIS A 159 -4.03 7.95 -6.43
C HIS A 159 -4.80 9.26 -6.18
N ALA A 160 -6.13 9.30 -6.35
CA ALA A 160 -6.98 10.41 -5.94
C ALA A 160 -6.85 10.63 -4.43
N ILE A 161 -6.94 9.56 -3.65
CA ILE A 161 -6.66 9.53 -2.20
C ILE A 161 -5.27 10.09 -1.88
N MET A 162 -4.26 9.93 -2.75
CA MET A 162 -2.93 10.52 -2.55
C MET A 162 -2.86 12.02 -2.87
N VAL A 163 -3.72 12.51 -3.77
CA VAL A 163 -3.88 13.95 -4.05
C VAL A 163 -4.71 14.61 -2.95
N GLU A 164 -5.79 13.97 -2.50
CA GLU A 164 -6.59 14.37 -1.33
C GLU A 164 -5.71 14.40 -0.07
N TYR A 165 -4.99 13.31 0.24
CA TYR A 165 -4.03 13.29 1.35
C TYR A 165 -2.92 14.34 1.20
N PHE A 166 -2.51 14.69 -0.03
CA PHE A 166 -1.62 15.82 -0.22
C PHE A 166 -2.31 17.16 0.14
N ILE A 167 -3.54 17.39 -0.32
CA ILE A 167 -4.31 18.61 -0.06
C ILE A 167 -4.65 18.78 1.42
N ASP A 168 -5.05 17.69 2.08
CA ASP A 168 -5.56 17.69 3.46
C ASP A 168 -4.44 17.51 4.49
N GLN A 169 -3.39 16.75 4.16
CA GLN A 169 -2.33 16.42 5.11
C GLN A 169 -1.00 17.08 4.79
N VAL A 170 -0.52 17.10 3.55
CA VAL A 170 0.80 17.69 3.24
C VAL A 170 0.72 19.21 3.08
N CYS A 171 -0.24 19.74 2.34
CA CYS A 171 -0.40 21.16 2.03
C CYS A 171 -0.56 22.08 3.25
N PRO A 172 -1.44 21.82 4.23
CA PRO A 172 -1.53 22.65 5.44
C PRO A 172 -0.20 22.58 6.19
N ARG A 173 0.39 21.38 6.19
CA ARG A 173 1.78 21.06 6.58
C ARG A 173 2.84 21.65 5.69
N THR A 174 2.63 22.84 5.12
CA THR A 174 3.66 23.65 4.45
C THR A 174 3.60 25.18 4.67
N THR A 175 2.91 25.69 5.70
CA THR A 175 2.90 27.15 6.03
C THR A 175 2.83 27.44 7.52
N SER A 176 3.64 28.34 8.09
CA SER A 176 3.63 28.59 9.55
C SER A 176 2.37 29.31 10.06
N SER A 177 1.48 29.79 9.18
CA SER A 177 0.22 30.46 9.51
C SER A 177 -0.97 29.48 9.52
N LEU A 178 -2.00 29.73 10.36
CA LEU A 178 -3.32 29.08 10.21
C LEU A 178 -4.21 29.77 9.19
N LYS A 179 -4.04 31.09 9.04
CA LYS A 179 -4.95 31.97 8.30
C LYS A 179 -4.57 32.05 6.81
N ILE A 180 -3.29 31.85 6.47
CA ILE A 180 -2.76 32.01 5.10
C ILE A 180 -2.46 30.65 4.48
N ALA A 181 -3.09 30.37 3.34
CA ALA A 181 -2.87 29.16 2.54
C ALA A 181 -1.41 29.02 2.09
N SER A 182 -0.91 27.79 2.08
CA SER A 182 0.46 27.51 1.64
C SER A 182 0.67 27.74 0.14
N PRO A 183 1.86 28.18 -0.31
CA PRO A 183 2.24 28.14 -1.72
C PRO A 183 2.18 26.75 -2.35
N PHE A 184 2.29 25.67 -1.57
CA PHE A 184 2.05 24.32 -2.10
C PHE A 184 0.59 24.14 -2.53
N THR A 185 -0.36 24.78 -1.83
CA THR A 185 -1.79 24.80 -2.16
C THR A 185 -2.13 25.85 -3.23
N SER A 186 -1.54 27.05 -3.17
CA SER A 186 -1.93 28.19 -4.03
C SER A 186 -1.10 28.35 -5.29
N VAL A 187 0.10 27.75 -5.37
CA VAL A 187 1.00 27.86 -6.53
C VAL A 187 1.30 26.49 -7.14
N ILE A 188 1.71 25.50 -6.34
CA ILE A 188 2.18 24.21 -6.86
C ILE A 188 1.04 23.26 -7.24
N LEU A 189 0.04 23.09 -6.37
CA LEU A 189 -1.11 22.23 -6.63
C LEU A 189 -1.87 22.65 -7.91
N PRO A 190 -2.19 23.93 -8.17
CA PRO A 190 -2.80 24.35 -9.43
C PRO A 190 -1.90 24.10 -10.64
N PHE A 191 -0.58 24.30 -10.52
CA PHE A 191 0.36 24.00 -11.58
C PHE A 191 0.39 22.49 -11.93
N CYS A 192 0.36 21.62 -10.92
CA CYS A 192 0.29 20.18 -11.12
C CYS A 192 -1.03 19.77 -11.79
N LEU A 193 -2.17 20.23 -11.25
CA LEU A 193 -3.51 19.89 -11.74
C LEU A 193 -3.78 20.40 -13.17
N ASN A 194 -3.35 21.62 -13.51
CA ASN A 194 -3.71 22.26 -14.79
C ASN A 194 -2.83 21.85 -15.99
N GLY A 195 -1.85 20.97 -15.84
CA GLY A 195 -1.04 20.53 -16.99
C GLY A 195 0.20 19.67 -16.75
N SER A 196 0.60 19.39 -15.51
CA SER A 196 1.84 18.65 -15.22
C SER A 196 1.54 17.25 -14.68
N VAL A 197 1.41 16.28 -15.59
CA VAL A 197 1.24 14.84 -15.26
C VAL A 197 2.39 14.32 -14.39
N ASN A 198 3.61 14.82 -14.59
CA ASN A 198 4.76 14.40 -13.77
C ASN A 198 4.74 15.07 -12.40
N GLY A 199 4.28 16.32 -12.32
CA GLY A 199 4.05 17.05 -11.08
C GLY A 199 3.00 16.37 -10.20
N LEU A 200 1.87 15.91 -10.78
CA LEU A 200 0.88 15.09 -10.08
C LEU A 200 1.48 13.80 -9.53
N LEU A 201 2.31 13.10 -10.32
CA LEU A 201 2.99 11.89 -9.88
C LEU A 201 3.99 12.17 -8.74
N ALA A 202 4.68 13.32 -8.77
CA ALA A 202 5.62 13.74 -7.74
C ALA A 202 4.93 14.17 -6.44
N LEU A 203 3.78 14.83 -6.56
CA LEU A 203 2.88 15.19 -5.47
C LEU A 203 2.34 13.93 -4.78
N GLN A 204 1.89 12.93 -5.56
CA GLN A 204 1.47 11.61 -5.06
C GLN A 204 2.63 10.83 -4.41
N ALA A 205 3.86 10.93 -4.95
CA ALA A 205 5.03 10.31 -4.35
C ALA A 205 5.35 10.90 -2.97
N LEU A 206 5.31 12.23 -2.83
CA LEU A 206 5.53 12.92 -1.56
C LEU A 206 4.41 12.62 -0.55
N ALA A 207 3.15 12.58 -0.99
CA ALA A 207 2.02 12.18 -0.17
C ALA A 207 2.16 10.75 0.37
N ALA A 208 2.48 9.79 -0.49
CA ALA A 208 2.72 8.40 -0.10
C ALA A 208 3.93 8.26 0.86
N CYS A 209 5.00 9.05 0.66
CA CYS A 209 6.14 9.10 1.57
C CYS A 209 5.73 9.62 2.94
N TYR A 210 4.99 10.73 2.99
CA TYR A 210 4.52 11.30 4.25
C TYR A 210 3.58 10.36 5.00
N TRP A 211 2.65 9.71 4.28
CA TRP A 211 1.76 8.70 4.86
C TRP A 211 2.53 7.47 5.36
N SER A 212 3.62 7.08 4.70
CA SER A 212 4.40 5.90 5.11
C SER A 212 5.05 6.02 6.50
N GLN A 213 5.23 7.25 7.01
CA GLN A 213 5.77 7.51 8.34
C GLN A 213 4.83 7.08 9.46
N SER A 214 3.50 7.12 9.23
CA SER A 214 2.48 6.66 10.18
C SER A 214 1.87 5.32 9.80
N ASN A 215 1.83 4.99 8.51
CA ASN A 215 1.29 3.74 7.98
C ASN A 215 2.27 3.05 7.00
N PRO A 216 3.11 2.11 7.49
CA PRO A 216 4.13 1.42 6.70
C PRO A 216 3.62 0.67 5.44
N ALA A 217 2.32 0.44 5.28
CA ALA A 217 1.76 -0.14 4.05
C ALA A 217 2.08 0.72 2.81
N HIS A 218 2.14 2.04 2.97
CA HIS A 218 2.41 2.97 1.87
C HIS A 218 3.88 3.06 1.45
N THR A 219 4.83 2.53 2.25
CA THR A 219 6.28 2.57 1.94
C THR A 219 6.59 2.00 0.55
N SER A 220 5.97 0.87 0.18
CA SER A 220 6.13 0.26 -1.14
C SER A 220 5.60 1.14 -2.28
N THR A 221 4.51 1.86 -2.04
CA THR A 221 3.89 2.77 -3.00
C THR A 221 4.70 4.05 -3.16
N ALA A 222 5.19 4.61 -2.05
CA ALA A 222 6.08 5.78 -2.03
C ALA A 222 7.35 5.53 -2.85
N VAL A 223 8.06 4.42 -2.59
CA VAL A 223 9.28 4.05 -3.32
C VAL A 223 9.01 3.81 -4.80
N ARG A 224 7.90 3.16 -5.15
CA ARG A 224 7.49 2.95 -6.56
C ARG A 224 7.24 4.28 -7.27
N LEU A 225 6.48 5.19 -6.66
CA LEU A 225 6.16 6.50 -7.23
C LEU A 225 7.42 7.36 -7.36
N LYS A 226 8.27 7.42 -6.32
CA LYS A 226 9.60 8.07 -6.35
C LYS A 226 10.44 7.59 -7.53
N SER A 227 10.52 6.27 -7.72
CA SER A 227 11.27 5.65 -8.82
C SER A 227 10.74 6.07 -10.19
N GLN A 228 9.41 6.12 -10.37
CA GLN A 228 8.80 6.60 -11.61
C GLN A 228 9.10 8.08 -11.86
N VAL A 229 8.94 8.94 -10.85
CA VAL A 229 9.20 10.39 -10.93
C VAL A 229 10.67 10.65 -11.31
N LEU A 230 11.61 10.01 -10.60
CA LEU A 230 13.04 10.09 -10.89
C LEU A 230 13.38 9.57 -12.30
N GLY A 231 12.75 8.47 -12.72
CA GLY A 231 12.90 7.90 -14.07
C GLY A 231 12.29 8.75 -15.19
N ARG A 232 11.29 9.60 -14.90
CA ARG A 232 10.76 10.60 -15.83
C ARG A 232 11.65 11.84 -15.89
N LEU A 233 12.03 12.40 -14.75
CA LEU A 233 12.95 13.53 -14.65
C LEU A 233 14.28 13.25 -15.36
N ARG A 234 14.88 12.07 -15.12
CA ARG A 234 16.13 11.65 -15.80
C ARG A 234 15.98 11.57 -17.31
N ARG A 235 14.82 11.10 -17.83
CA ARG A 235 14.58 11.04 -19.28
C ARG A 235 14.46 12.43 -19.89
N ARG A 236 13.74 13.36 -19.25
CA ARG A 236 13.61 14.75 -19.71
C ARG A 236 14.98 15.45 -19.76
N ILE A 237 15.74 15.37 -18.67
CA ILE A 237 17.10 15.94 -18.60
C ILE A 237 18.08 15.32 -19.63
N ALA A 238 17.87 14.07 -20.06
CA ALA A 238 18.72 13.39 -21.02
C ALA A 238 18.28 13.55 -22.49
N ALA A 239 17.00 13.87 -22.74
CA ALA A 239 16.45 14.05 -24.08
C ALA A 239 16.59 15.49 -24.59
N ASP A 240 16.46 16.47 -23.69
CA ASP A 240 16.34 17.87 -24.03
C ASP A 240 17.68 18.64 -23.88
N PRO A 241 17.98 19.61 -24.77
CA PRO A 241 19.13 20.51 -24.58
C PRO A 241 19.02 21.37 -23.31
N SER A 242 20.16 21.77 -22.76
CA SER A 242 20.21 22.59 -21.54
C SER A 242 19.49 23.95 -21.63
N TYR A 243 19.27 24.47 -22.85
CA TYR A 243 18.54 25.72 -23.08
C TYR A 243 17.00 25.57 -23.06
N THR A 244 16.44 24.38 -23.33
CA THR A 244 14.99 24.13 -23.24
C THR A 244 14.56 23.69 -21.84
N ILE A 245 15.43 22.96 -21.13
CA ILE A 245 15.21 22.54 -19.73
C ILE A 245 15.20 23.75 -18.77
N SER A 246 16.06 24.73 -19.03
CA SER A 246 16.27 25.91 -18.19
C SER A 246 15.01 26.77 -17.92
N PRO A 247 14.20 27.17 -18.93
CA PRO A 247 12.96 27.90 -18.70
C PRO A 247 11.82 27.07 -18.07
N ASP A 248 11.87 25.73 -18.16
CA ASP A 248 10.75 24.84 -17.82
C ASP A 248 10.42 24.82 -16.29
N PRO A 249 9.22 25.27 -15.87
CA PRO A 249 8.81 25.21 -14.46
C PRO A 249 8.69 23.78 -13.92
N GLU A 250 8.32 22.79 -14.76
CA GLU A 250 8.05 21.43 -14.32
C GLU A 250 9.31 20.78 -13.74
N VAL A 251 10.47 21.04 -14.34
CA VAL A 251 11.75 20.46 -13.90
C VAL A 251 12.11 20.89 -12.48
N LEU A 252 11.96 22.18 -12.15
CA LEU A 252 12.22 22.68 -10.80
C LEU A 252 11.20 22.13 -9.79
N VAL A 253 9.93 22.01 -10.17
CA VAL A 253 8.88 21.41 -9.30
C VAL A 253 9.15 19.93 -9.02
N LEU A 254 9.57 19.16 -10.03
CA LEU A 254 9.95 17.75 -9.85
C LEU A 254 11.15 17.59 -8.92
N MET A 255 12.18 18.42 -9.08
CA MET A 255 13.35 18.42 -8.19
C MET A 255 12.97 18.83 -6.77
N MET A 256 12.07 19.81 -6.61
CA MET A 256 11.59 20.27 -5.30
C MET A 256 10.84 19.15 -4.57
N MET A 257 9.90 18.49 -5.25
CA MET A 257 9.14 17.35 -4.71
C MET A 257 10.05 16.17 -4.34
N LEU A 258 11.04 15.84 -5.17
CA LEU A 258 12.01 14.78 -4.84
C LEU A 258 12.92 15.18 -3.67
N SER A 259 13.32 16.45 -3.56
CA SER A 259 14.10 16.94 -2.41
C SER A 259 13.31 16.85 -1.10
N LEU A 260 12.02 17.19 -1.13
CA LEU A 260 11.12 17.06 0.01
C LEU A 260 10.88 15.59 0.37
N TYR A 261 10.71 14.72 -0.63
CA TYR A 261 10.62 13.27 -0.41
C TYR A 261 11.83 12.80 0.39
N ASP A 262 13.05 13.11 -0.06
CA ASP A 262 14.28 12.66 0.59
C ASP A 262 14.46 13.25 2.00
N ILE A 263 13.98 14.48 2.25
CA ILE A 263 13.94 15.11 3.58
C ILE A 263 12.95 14.41 4.53
N VAL A 264 11.79 13.94 4.03
CA VAL A 264 10.78 13.21 4.81
C VAL A 264 11.24 11.77 5.09
N ASP A 265 11.74 11.06 4.08
CA ASP A 265 12.10 9.63 4.12
C ASP A 265 13.18 9.35 5.17
N GLN A 266 14.39 9.90 4.98
CA GLN A 266 15.54 9.67 5.87
C GLN A 266 16.41 10.91 6.13
N CYS A 267 16.19 12.00 5.38
CA CYS A 267 17.06 13.19 5.36
C CYS A 267 18.55 12.83 5.17
N ASP A 268 18.81 12.05 4.12
CA ASP A 268 20.15 11.57 3.76
C ASP A 268 20.78 12.45 2.65
N LYS A 269 21.78 11.93 1.92
CA LYS A 269 22.46 12.72 0.87
C LYS A 269 21.64 12.92 -0.40
N GLY A 270 20.48 12.28 -0.56
CA GLY A 270 19.62 12.36 -1.75
C GLY A 270 19.11 13.78 -2.04
N TRP A 271 18.56 14.46 -1.03
CA TRP A 271 18.02 15.82 -1.22
C TRP A 271 19.10 16.84 -1.63
N ILE A 272 20.35 16.64 -1.20
CA ILE A 272 21.49 17.47 -1.65
C ILE A 272 21.77 17.29 -3.14
N VAL A 273 21.58 16.09 -3.70
CA VAL A 273 21.73 15.86 -5.15
C VAL A 273 20.66 16.64 -5.91
N HIS A 274 19.42 16.66 -5.42
CA HIS A 274 18.34 17.45 -5.99
C HIS A 274 18.59 18.97 -5.87
N LEU A 275 19.07 19.43 -4.70
CA LEU A 275 19.46 20.83 -4.45
C LEU A 275 20.58 21.32 -5.37
N GLN A 276 21.65 20.54 -5.53
CA GLN A 276 22.79 20.87 -6.41
C GLN A 276 22.38 20.84 -7.88
N GLY A 277 21.55 19.87 -8.30
CA GLY A 277 21.01 19.87 -9.66
C GLY A 277 20.09 21.07 -9.94
N ALA A 278 19.22 21.44 -8.99
CA ALA A 278 18.35 22.61 -9.12
C ALA A 278 19.16 23.91 -9.22
N LYS A 279 20.21 24.07 -8.39
CA LYS A 279 21.16 25.18 -8.48
C LYS A 279 21.74 25.34 -9.89
N ASP A 280 22.17 24.25 -10.53
CA ASP A 280 22.81 24.33 -11.85
C ASP A 280 21.81 24.75 -12.93
N ILE A 281 20.55 24.28 -12.85
CA ILE A 281 19.45 24.73 -13.72
C ILE A 281 19.11 26.21 -13.47
N ILE A 282 18.95 26.63 -12.21
CA ILE A 282 18.64 28.02 -11.84
C ILE A 282 19.75 28.98 -12.30
N ARG A 283 21.02 28.55 -12.25
CA ARG A 283 22.17 29.31 -12.78
C ARG A 283 22.14 29.45 -14.30
N LEU A 284 21.71 28.43 -15.05
CA LEU A 284 21.48 28.54 -16.49
C LEU A 284 20.29 29.45 -16.80
N ARG A 285 19.24 29.39 -15.98
CA ARG A 285 18.01 30.18 -16.11
C ARG A 285 18.27 31.68 -16.01
N ARG A 286 18.93 32.09 -14.92
CA ARG A 286 19.31 33.50 -14.67
C ARG A 286 20.37 34.05 -15.62
N ARG A 287 21.04 33.20 -16.41
CA ARG A 287 21.94 33.63 -17.50
C ARG A 287 21.21 33.87 -18.82
N ASN A 288 20.16 33.11 -19.10
CA ASN A 288 19.44 33.13 -20.38
C ASN A 288 18.23 34.06 -20.37
N LEU A 289 17.58 34.24 -19.21
CA LEU A 289 16.35 35.02 -19.03
C LEU A 289 16.64 36.31 -18.27
N SER A 290 16.97 37.38 -18.99
CA SER A 290 17.32 38.68 -18.40
C SER A 290 16.17 39.69 -18.31
N ASN A 291 15.00 39.42 -18.91
CA ASN A 291 13.88 40.39 -18.96
C ASN A 291 12.45 39.80 -19.13
N GLU A 292 12.23 38.49 -19.02
CA GLU A 292 10.88 37.90 -19.14
C GLU A 292 10.09 37.88 -17.82
N THR A 293 8.77 37.98 -17.92
CA THR A 293 7.81 37.90 -16.80
C THR A 293 8.03 36.66 -15.93
N GLN A 294 8.30 36.88 -14.64
CA GLN A 294 8.59 35.80 -13.71
C GLN A 294 7.36 34.90 -13.48
N CYS A 295 7.46 33.62 -13.84
CA CYS A 295 6.46 32.62 -13.53
C CYS A 295 6.44 32.34 -12.01
N PRO A 296 5.31 32.54 -11.29
CA PRO A 296 5.24 32.40 -9.84
C PRO A 296 5.70 31.04 -9.30
N VAL A 297 5.41 29.96 -10.05
CA VAL A 297 5.85 28.59 -9.75
C VAL A 297 7.38 28.51 -9.65
N THR A 298 8.08 29.14 -10.59
CA THR A 298 9.55 29.13 -10.61
C THR A 298 10.17 30.06 -9.60
N THR A 299 9.59 31.25 -9.36
CA THR A 299 10.05 32.15 -8.31
C THR A 299 9.93 31.49 -6.94
N PHE A 300 8.82 30.78 -6.68
CA PHE A 300 8.66 30.02 -5.45
C PHE A 300 9.65 28.85 -5.33
N ALA A 301 9.85 28.05 -6.38
CA ALA A 301 10.81 26.95 -6.36
C ALA A 301 12.27 27.43 -6.17
N GLU A 302 12.65 28.55 -6.80
CA GLU A 302 13.95 29.20 -6.62
C GLU A 302 14.17 29.66 -5.16
N LEU A 303 13.18 30.34 -4.56
CA LEU A 303 13.23 30.78 -3.16
C LEU A 303 13.23 29.60 -2.18
N PHE A 304 12.47 28.54 -2.47
CA PHE A 304 12.47 27.31 -1.68
C PHE A 304 13.88 26.70 -1.59
N PHE A 305 14.55 26.49 -2.73
CA PHE A 305 15.89 25.91 -2.74
C PHE A 305 16.94 26.81 -2.10
N ALA A 306 16.86 28.12 -2.31
CA ALA A 306 17.74 29.07 -1.64
C ALA A 306 17.56 29.01 -0.11
N PHE A 307 16.32 28.92 0.40
CA PHE A 307 16.04 28.83 1.83
C PHE A 307 16.58 27.52 2.43
N GLN A 308 16.35 26.38 1.75
CA GLN A 308 16.87 25.08 2.16
C GLN A 308 18.41 25.06 2.27
N ASP A 309 19.12 25.70 1.33
CA ASP A 309 20.59 25.84 1.39
C ASP A 309 21.05 26.65 2.60
N VAL A 310 20.47 27.83 2.85
CA VAL A 310 20.86 28.66 4.01
C VAL A 310 20.63 27.92 5.32
N MET A 311 19.44 27.33 5.50
CA MET A 311 19.10 26.64 6.75
C MET A 311 19.95 25.38 6.95
N GLY A 312 20.17 24.55 5.93
CA GLY A 312 21.00 23.34 6.02
C GLY A 312 22.49 23.63 6.25
N ARG A 313 23.02 24.75 5.73
CA ARG A 313 24.42 25.15 5.94
C ARG A 313 24.74 25.51 7.39
N THR A 314 23.76 25.96 8.19
CA THR A 314 23.98 26.23 9.62
C THR A 314 24.46 24.99 10.39
N ALA A 315 24.05 23.80 9.98
CA ALA A 315 24.44 22.54 10.61
C ALA A 315 25.71 21.93 10.00
N CYS A 316 25.91 22.02 8.68
CA CYS A 316 26.98 21.26 7.99
C CYS A 316 28.15 22.09 7.42
N ALA A 317 28.16 23.42 7.56
CA ALA A 317 29.25 24.35 7.21
C ALA A 317 29.80 24.27 5.75
N LYS A 318 29.08 23.63 4.82
CA LYS A 318 29.51 23.50 3.41
C LYS A 318 29.48 24.82 2.65
N ALA A 319 30.20 24.86 1.52
CA ALA A 319 30.20 25.97 0.56
C ALA A 319 28.79 26.28 0.01
N ASP A 320 28.56 27.52 -0.39
CA ASP A 320 27.25 28.05 -0.78
C ASP A 320 26.79 27.52 -2.14
N LEU A 321 25.49 27.30 -2.23
CA LEU A 321 24.83 26.86 -3.45
C LEU A 321 24.15 28.04 -4.14
N PHE A 322 23.50 28.90 -3.34
CA PHE A 322 22.79 30.11 -3.76
C PHE A 322 23.40 31.35 -3.09
N GLY A 323 23.55 32.44 -3.85
CA GLY A 323 24.21 33.68 -3.40
C GLY A 323 23.27 34.66 -2.68
N PRO A 324 23.77 35.83 -2.25
CA PRO A 324 23.00 36.81 -1.48
C PRO A 324 21.86 37.48 -2.27
N SER A 325 21.90 37.44 -3.61
CA SER A 325 20.90 38.07 -4.50
C SER A 325 19.52 37.41 -4.52
N PHE A 326 19.27 36.43 -3.66
CA PHE A 326 17.95 35.84 -3.41
C PHE A 326 17.23 36.51 -2.21
N TRP A 327 17.94 37.31 -1.41
CA TRP A 327 17.42 37.87 -0.15
C TRP A 327 17.47 39.39 -0.18
N ASP A 328 16.29 40.02 -0.15
CA ASP A 328 16.20 41.45 0.10
C ASP A 328 16.70 41.74 1.53
N GLN A 329 17.65 42.67 1.66
CA GLN A 329 18.24 43.04 2.94
C GLN A 329 17.38 44.03 3.74
N THR A 330 16.28 44.51 3.15
CA THR A 330 15.36 45.51 3.68
C THR A 330 13.95 44.97 3.90
N ASP A 331 13.62 43.80 3.32
CA ASP A 331 12.31 43.17 3.50
C ASP A 331 12.17 42.56 4.91
N ARG A 332 11.35 43.22 5.71
CA ARG A 332 10.97 42.84 7.08
C ARG A 332 9.67 42.04 7.15
N SER A 333 8.96 41.87 6.04
CA SER A 333 7.73 41.10 6.02
C SER A 333 8.02 39.63 6.33
N VAL A 334 7.31 39.08 7.31
CA VAL A 334 7.44 37.66 7.65
C VAL A 334 6.73 36.86 6.58
N ASN A 335 7.50 36.09 5.83
CA ASN A 335 6.93 35.14 4.89
C ASN A 335 6.34 33.93 5.67
N PRO A 336 5.04 33.60 5.51
CA PRO A 336 4.40 32.53 6.28
C PRO A 336 5.06 31.15 6.14
N TRP A 337 5.48 30.75 4.93
CA TRP A 337 6.10 29.43 4.72
C TRP A 337 7.55 29.38 5.23
N MET A 338 8.29 30.49 5.16
CA MET A 338 9.63 30.59 5.77
C MET A 338 9.57 30.75 7.29
N GLY A 339 8.47 31.31 7.83
CA GLY A 339 8.31 31.63 9.26
C GLY A 339 9.27 32.72 9.77
N CYS A 340 9.84 33.54 8.87
CA CYS A 340 10.74 34.66 9.18
C CYS A 340 10.81 35.63 7.98
N SER A 341 11.43 36.79 8.16
CA SER A 341 11.64 37.76 7.07
C SER A 341 12.88 37.47 6.21
N PRO A 342 12.91 37.89 4.93
CA PRO A 342 14.12 37.82 4.11
C PRO A 342 15.32 38.56 4.70
N GLU A 343 15.13 39.68 5.41
CA GLU A 343 16.21 40.37 6.13
C GLU A 343 16.88 39.44 7.18
N LEU A 344 16.12 38.59 7.91
CA LEU A 344 16.70 37.62 8.84
C LEU A 344 17.56 36.57 8.11
N VAL A 345 17.08 36.07 6.97
CA VAL A 345 17.80 35.06 6.17
C VAL A 345 19.06 35.67 5.54
N SER A 346 19.02 36.94 5.14
CA SER A 346 20.17 37.71 4.66
C SER A 346 21.24 37.89 5.74
N ILE A 347 20.83 38.19 6.98
CA ILE A 347 21.73 38.25 8.14
C ILE A 347 22.35 36.86 8.41
N LEU A 348 21.54 35.80 8.42
CA LEU A 348 22.01 34.43 8.64
C LEU A 348 23.00 33.96 7.55
N PHE A 349 22.72 34.29 6.28
CA PHE A 349 23.64 34.10 5.17
C PHE A 349 24.98 34.83 5.39
N SER A 350 24.92 36.08 5.85
CA SER A 350 26.11 36.88 6.13
C SER A 350 26.95 36.34 7.30
N ILE A 351 26.32 35.74 8.32
CA ILE A 351 26.99 35.02 9.40
C ILE A 351 27.73 33.79 8.85
N LEU A 352 27.07 33.00 7.99
CA LEU A 352 27.63 31.80 7.36
C LEU A 352 28.83 32.10 6.45
N ASP A 353 28.81 33.23 5.73
CA ASP A 353 29.93 33.62 4.89
C ASP A 353 31.10 34.18 5.71
N LEU A 354 30.82 34.97 6.75
CA LEU A 354 31.85 35.51 7.63
C LEU A 354 32.54 34.41 8.47
N SER A 355 31.79 33.42 8.95
CA SER A 355 32.37 32.32 9.74
C SER A 355 33.39 31.48 8.95
N ARG A 356 33.19 31.28 7.65
CA ARG A 356 34.14 30.57 6.76
C ARG A 356 35.47 31.29 6.53
N ILE A 357 35.51 32.61 6.74
CA ILE A 357 36.74 33.40 6.59
C ILE A 357 37.62 33.21 7.84
N ARG A 358 37.01 33.00 9.01
CA ARG A 358 37.66 32.92 10.31
C ARG A 358 38.83 31.92 10.40
N PRO A 359 38.75 30.68 9.88
CA PRO A 359 39.86 29.72 9.96
C PRO A 359 41.06 30.04 9.05
N LYS A 360 40.96 31.08 8.21
CA LYS A 360 42.01 31.49 7.24
C LYS A 360 42.79 32.72 7.70
N MET A 361 42.52 33.23 8.90
CA MET A 361 43.12 34.45 9.41
C MET A 361 44.46 34.16 10.11
N ASP A 362 45.56 34.27 9.36
CA ASP A 362 46.92 34.29 9.93
C ASP A 362 47.25 35.70 10.43
N THR A 363 47.33 35.89 11.76
CA THR A 363 48.05 36.95 12.51
C THR A 363 48.06 38.42 12.03
N ASP A 364 47.21 38.81 11.08
CA ASP A 364 47.08 40.17 10.57
C ASP A 364 46.00 40.94 11.33
N LEU A 365 46.46 41.89 12.16
CA LEU A 365 45.61 42.75 12.99
C LEU A 365 44.57 43.52 12.16
N ALA A 366 44.87 43.88 10.90
CA ALA A 366 43.93 44.59 10.05
C ALA A 366 42.73 43.71 9.65
N GLN A 367 42.97 42.42 9.40
CA GLN A 367 41.92 41.45 9.10
C GLN A 367 41.09 41.13 10.34
N GLU A 368 41.72 41.00 11.51
CA GLU A 368 41.02 40.76 12.79
C GLU A 368 40.08 41.92 13.16
N VAL A 369 40.52 43.17 12.96
CA VAL A 369 39.69 44.36 13.17
C VAL A 369 38.52 44.42 12.18
N ASP A 370 38.75 44.15 10.89
CA ASP A 370 37.69 44.11 9.87
C ASP A 370 36.65 43.00 10.16
N PHE A 371 37.10 41.80 10.53
CA PHE A 371 36.20 40.71 10.96
C PHE A 371 35.35 41.12 12.18
N SER A 372 35.99 41.68 13.22
CA SER A 372 35.31 42.13 14.43
C SER A 372 34.29 43.23 14.14
N MET A 373 34.65 44.20 13.28
CA MET A 373 33.74 45.25 12.80
C MET A 373 32.51 44.66 12.06
N ARG A 374 32.72 43.69 11.15
CA ARG A 374 31.64 43.04 10.40
C ARG A 374 30.73 42.20 11.31
N ALA A 375 31.30 41.40 12.21
CA ALA A 375 30.55 40.62 13.20
C ALA A 375 29.72 41.54 14.11
N SER A 376 30.32 42.64 14.58
CA SER A 376 29.65 43.66 15.39
C SER A 376 28.51 44.37 14.63
N ALA A 377 28.68 44.63 13.33
CA ALA A 377 27.63 45.19 12.48
C ALA A 377 26.47 44.21 12.26
N LEU A 378 26.75 42.92 12.04
CA LEU A 378 25.72 41.88 11.94
C LEU A 378 24.96 41.73 13.26
N ASN A 379 25.65 41.75 14.40
CA ASN A 379 25.01 41.69 15.71
C ASN A 379 24.07 42.90 15.94
N ARG A 380 24.52 44.13 15.63
CA ARG A 380 23.66 45.33 15.70
C ARG A 380 22.41 45.18 14.83
N ARG A 381 22.56 44.76 13.57
CA ARG A 381 21.43 44.53 12.65
C ARG A 381 20.43 43.53 13.23
N LEU A 382 20.91 42.38 13.71
CA LEU A 382 20.07 41.31 14.27
C LEU A 382 19.33 41.71 15.55
N VAL A 383 19.99 42.45 16.45
CA VAL A 383 19.39 42.98 17.67
C VAL A 383 18.29 44.00 17.34
N SER A 384 18.53 44.88 16.36
CA SER A 384 17.57 45.89 15.88
C SER A 384 16.48 45.36 14.94
N LEU A 385 16.55 44.10 14.52
CA LEU A 385 15.61 43.54 13.56
C LEU A 385 14.21 43.38 14.16
N VAL A 386 13.25 44.09 13.58
CA VAL A 386 11.81 43.89 13.79
C VAL A 386 11.26 43.15 12.58
N GLN A 387 10.64 42.01 12.82
CA GLN A 387 9.94 41.21 11.81
C GLN A 387 8.45 41.58 11.83
N VAL A 388 7.89 41.93 10.67
CA VAL A 388 6.54 42.48 10.53
C VAL A 388 5.62 41.43 9.94
N LEU A 389 4.51 41.11 10.61
CA LEU A 389 3.51 40.16 10.12
C LEU A 389 2.46 40.86 9.26
N ALA A 390 1.94 40.14 8.25
CA ALA A 390 0.78 40.59 7.48
C ALA A 390 -0.51 40.63 8.33
N ASP A 391 -0.62 39.72 9.30
CA ASP A 391 -1.68 39.69 10.31
C ASP A 391 -1.03 39.70 11.71
N PRO A 392 -1.15 40.81 12.48
CA PRO A 392 -0.60 40.92 13.82
C PRO A 392 -1.18 39.93 14.85
N GLU A 393 -2.32 39.31 14.57
CA GLU A 393 -2.96 38.35 15.48
C GLU A 393 -2.47 36.90 15.29
N ASP A 394 -1.66 36.60 14.27
CA ASP A 394 -1.13 35.24 14.07
C ASP A 394 -0.01 34.93 15.08
N ARG A 395 -0.42 34.62 16.31
CA ARG A 395 0.44 34.28 17.45
C ARG A 395 1.44 33.16 17.12
N ALA A 396 1.03 32.18 16.34
CA ALA A 396 1.88 31.07 15.95
C ALA A 396 3.00 31.54 15.00
N LEU A 397 2.66 32.32 13.97
CA LEU A 397 3.65 32.91 13.07
C LEU A 397 4.60 33.86 13.81
N GLN A 398 4.09 34.67 14.73
CA GLN A 398 4.89 35.59 15.55
C GLN A 398 5.89 34.82 16.43
N ALA A 399 5.44 33.77 17.11
CA ALA A 399 6.30 32.98 17.98
C ALA A 399 7.40 32.24 17.21
N VAL A 400 7.10 31.72 16.01
CA VAL A 400 8.11 31.10 15.13
C VAL A 400 9.13 32.14 14.64
N ALA A 401 8.68 33.33 14.24
CA ALA A 401 9.56 34.41 13.81
C ALA A 401 10.49 34.85 14.95
N ASP A 402 9.97 35.02 16.17
CA ASP A 402 10.72 35.31 17.39
C ASP A 402 11.78 34.24 17.69
N LEU A 403 11.37 32.97 17.67
CA LEU A 403 12.25 31.82 17.92
C LEU A 403 13.40 31.76 16.91
N LYS A 404 13.13 32.01 15.63
CA LYS A 404 14.16 32.08 14.59
C LYS A 404 15.09 33.27 14.78
N ARG A 405 14.60 34.43 15.23
CA ARG A 405 15.48 35.57 15.56
C ARG A 405 16.40 35.25 16.73
N LEU A 406 15.88 34.67 17.82
CA LEU A 406 16.66 34.28 19.00
C LEU A 406 17.72 33.20 18.66
N ALA A 407 17.34 32.17 17.91
CA ALA A 407 18.25 31.12 17.48
C ALA A 407 19.34 31.65 16.51
N CYS A 408 19.02 32.63 15.67
CA CYS A 408 20.02 33.35 14.87
C CYS A 408 21.02 34.10 15.76
N THR A 409 20.58 34.70 16.87
CA THR A 409 21.48 35.36 17.83
C THR A 409 22.40 34.35 18.54
N VAL A 410 21.88 33.19 18.95
CA VAL A 410 22.70 32.09 19.50
C VAL A 410 23.76 31.67 18.47
N TYR A 411 23.33 31.36 17.24
CA TYR A 411 24.21 30.91 16.16
C TYR A 411 25.29 31.94 15.81
N LEU A 412 24.97 33.25 15.83
CA LEU A 412 25.93 34.34 15.66
C LEU A 412 27.04 34.26 16.71
N HIS A 413 26.68 34.08 17.99
CA HIS A 413 27.64 33.99 19.09
C HIS A 413 28.51 32.72 19.01
N CYS A 414 27.94 31.56 18.71
CA CYS A 414 28.71 30.31 18.57
C CYS A 414 29.68 30.39 17.38
N ALA A 415 29.20 30.80 16.19
CA ALA A 415 29.99 30.79 14.96
C ALA A 415 31.06 31.91 14.89
N LEU A 416 30.71 33.15 15.26
CA LEU A 416 31.60 34.30 15.10
C LEU A 416 32.41 34.62 16.36
N TYR A 417 31.85 34.40 17.56
CA TYR A 417 32.45 34.82 18.82
C TYR A 417 32.99 33.68 19.70
N ASN A 418 32.98 32.42 19.22
CA ASN A 418 33.39 31.24 20.01
C ASN A 418 32.60 31.04 21.31
N ALA A 419 31.36 31.52 21.39
CA ALA A 419 30.57 31.26 22.58
C ALA A 419 30.29 29.76 22.71
N GLU A 420 30.62 29.22 23.89
CA GLU A 420 30.31 27.86 24.32
C GLU A 420 28.92 27.83 25.01
N PRO A 421 28.27 26.67 25.18
CA PRO A 421 26.98 26.55 25.86
C PRO A 421 26.92 27.22 27.24
N SER A 422 28.02 27.15 28.01
CA SER A 422 28.20 27.74 29.33
C SER A 422 28.39 29.27 29.33
N THR A 423 28.52 29.89 28.14
CA THR A 423 28.70 31.34 28.02
C THR A 423 27.42 32.06 28.47
N PRO A 424 27.46 33.04 29.39
CA PRO A 424 26.26 33.62 29.99
C PRO A 424 25.21 34.14 28.98
N ILE A 425 25.65 34.70 27.84
CA ILE A 425 24.74 35.16 26.78
C ILE A 425 24.06 34.01 26.02
N VAL A 426 24.77 32.90 25.77
CA VAL A 426 24.21 31.71 25.12
C VAL A 426 23.21 31.05 26.07
N ARG A 427 23.60 30.78 27.31
CA ARG A 427 22.71 30.23 28.35
C ARG A 427 21.43 31.07 28.52
N SER A 428 21.55 32.41 28.57
CA SER A 428 20.40 33.31 28.64
C SER A 428 19.49 33.26 27.41
N LEU A 429 20.05 33.18 26.20
CA LEU A 429 19.27 33.08 24.96
C LEU A 429 18.60 31.72 24.80
N VAL A 430 19.30 30.63 25.11
CA VAL A 430 18.78 29.25 25.10
C VAL A 430 17.64 29.10 26.11
N ARG A 431 17.79 29.66 27.32
CA ARG A 431 16.71 29.75 28.32
C ARG A 431 15.44 30.36 27.73
N ARG A 432 15.56 31.56 27.12
CA ARG A 432 14.44 32.28 26.50
C ARG A 432 13.80 31.54 25.32
N ILE A 433 14.56 30.71 24.61
CA ILE A 433 14.03 29.82 23.57
C ILE A 433 13.22 28.70 24.24
N ILE A 434 13.73 28.04 25.28
CA ILE A 434 13.02 26.97 26.01
C ILE A 434 11.75 27.50 26.69
N GLU A 435 11.78 28.71 27.28
CA GLU A 435 10.59 29.39 27.83
C GLU A 435 9.49 29.54 26.77
N LYS A 436 9.82 30.11 25.60
CA LYS A 436 8.87 30.25 24.47
C LYS A 436 8.40 28.91 23.92
N LEU A 437 9.26 27.90 23.87
CA LEU A 437 8.87 26.54 23.45
C LEU A 437 7.91 25.90 24.46
N SER A 438 8.11 26.09 25.77
CA SER A 438 7.19 25.60 26.79
C SER A 438 5.81 26.24 26.65
N THR A 439 5.71 27.56 26.43
CA THR A 439 4.43 28.23 26.14
C THR A 439 3.75 27.63 24.90
N LEU A 440 4.49 27.41 23.81
CA LEU A 440 3.94 26.79 22.60
C LEU A 440 3.56 25.32 22.78
N LEU A 441 4.14 24.59 23.75
CA LEU A 441 3.67 23.24 24.10
C LEU A 441 2.33 23.30 24.84
N GLN A 442 2.13 24.24 25.76
CA GLN A 442 0.86 24.43 26.48
C GLN A 442 -0.27 24.74 25.49
N GLU A 443 -0.01 25.61 24.52
CA GLU A 443 -1.00 26.01 23.50
C GLU A 443 -1.16 24.98 22.36
N ASN A 444 -0.36 23.90 22.33
CA ASN A 444 -0.27 22.94 21.23
C ASN A 444 0.05 23.60 19.86
N LEU A 445 0.96 24.58 19.89
CA LEU A 445 1.39 25.40 18.76
C LEU A 445 2.88 25.26 18.40
N ILE A 446 3.63 24.27 18.94
CA ILE A 446 4.99 23.99 18.45
C ILE A 446 4.93 23.48 17.00
N ILE A 447 5.30 24.38 16.11
CA ILE A 447 5.15 24.27 14.67
C ILE A 447 6.34 25.00 14.03
N ASN A 448 6.93 24.42 12.99
CA ASN A 448 8.01 25.04 12.18
C ASN A 448 9.25 25.53 12.98
N ALA A 449 9.48 24.93 14.14
CA ALA A 449 10.47 25.31 15.14
C ALA A 449 11.69 24.36 15.27
N THR A 450 11.86 23.28 14.48
CA THR A 450 13.03 22.37 14.62
C THR A 450 14.39 23.03 14.37
N TRP A 451 14.51 24.14 13.62
CA TRP A 451 15.78 24.88 13.57
C TRP A 451 16.06 25.62 14.89
N PRO A 452 15.13 26.45 15.43
CA PRO A 452 15.29 27.00 16.78
C PRO A 452 15.49 25.95 17.87
N ILE A 453 14.75 24.83 17.84
CA ILE A 453 14.90 23.73 18.79
C ILE A 453 16.25 23.05 18.61
N PHE A 454 16.71 22.80 17.38
CA PHE A 454 18.04 22.23 17.14
C PHE A 454 19.13 23.12 17.69
N VAL A 455 19.11 24.43 17.37
CA VAL A 455 20.09 25.40 17.88
C VAL A 455 20.07 25.44 19.41
N ALA A 456 18.89 25.55 20.04
CA ALA A 456 18.79 25.59 21.50
C ALA A 456 19.17 24.26 22.16
N ALA A 457 18.88 23.13 21.53
CA ALA A 457 19.22 21.81 22.03
C ALA A 457 20.73 21.55 21.97
N VAL A 458 21.37 21.83 20.82
CA VAL A 458 22.82 21.67 20.67
C VAL A 458 23.60 22.77 21.37
N GLU A 459 22.99 23.82 21.90
CA GLU A 459 23.65 24.82 22.77
C GLU A 459 23.12 24.83 24.21
N LEU A 460 22.38 23.80 24.61
CA LEU A 460 21.96 23.61 25.99
C LEU A 460 23.16 23.19 26.86
N ASP A 461 23.45 23.99 27.88
CA ASP A 461 24.57 23.77 28.79
C ASP A 461 24.36 22.45 29.58
N PRO A 462 25.29 21.47 29.45
CA PRO A 462 25.21 20.19 30.16
C PRO A 462 25.30 20.31 31.69
N ALA A 463 25.81 21.43 32.22
CA ALA A 463 25.86 21.69 33.66
C ALA A 463 24.60 22.42 34.18
N ASP A 464 23.66 22.79 33.30
CA ASP A 464 22.44 23.51 33.66
C ASP A 464 21.37 22.55 34.21
N GLY A 465 21.53 22.22 35.49
CA GLY A 465 20.59 21.38 36.26
C GLY A 465 19.32 22.09 36.71
N GLU A 466 18.90 23.16 36.02
CA GLU A 466 17.65 23.85 36.34
C GLU A 466 16.41 23.02 35.95
N ASP A 467 15.49 22.93 36.89
CA ASP A 467 14.20 22.28 36.76
C ASP A 467 13.16 23.22 36.14
N TRP A 468 12.48 22.73 35.11
CA TRP A 468 11.46 23.45 34.35
C TRP A 468 10.09 22.84 34.61
N GLN A 469 9.06 23.66 34.76
CA GLN A 469 7.70 23.13 34.84
C GLN A 469 7.25 22.57 33.48
N ASP A 470 6.88 21.29 33.46
CA ASP A 470 6.41 20.62 32.26
C ASP A 470 5.05 21.18 31.84
N PRO A 471 4.90 21.61 30.58
CA PRO A 471 3.70 22.26 30.10
C PRO A 471 2.47 21.34 29.99
N VAL A 472 2.65 20.02 30.07
CA VAL A 472 1.60 19.01 29.91
C VAL A 472 1.35 18.23 31.20
N THR A 473 2.39 17.88 31.97
CA THR A 473 2.23 17.14 33.25
C THR A 473 2.31 18.02 34.49
N GLY A 474 2.81 19.26 34.39
CA GLY A 474 3.01 20.17 35.52
C GLY A 474 4.18 19.78 36.44
N GLU A 475 4.87 18.68 36.16
CA GLU A 475 6.03 18.16 36.89
C GLU A 475 7.30 18.96 36.60
N LEU A 476 8.28 18.91 37.49
CA LEU A 476 9.60 19.51 37.25
C LEU A 476 10.48 18.57 36.40
N VAL A 477 11.00 19.08 35.28
CA VAL A 477 11.79 18.34 34.28
C VAL A 477 12.98 19.16 33.79
N CYS A 478 14.09 18.53 33.42
CA CYS A 478 15.25 19.25 32.89
C CYS A 478 15.04 19.75 31.45
N GLY A 479 15.79 20.77 31.02
CA GLY A 479 15.65 21.38 29.68
C GLY A 479 15.82 20.38 28.51
N ARG A 480 16.65 19.34 28.67
CA ARG A 480 16.79 18.25 27.68
C ARG A 480 15.48 17.46 27.48
N ALA A 481 14.73 17.24 28.56
CA ALA A 481 13.44 16.55 28.50
C ALA A 481 12.38 17.39 27.77
N LEU A 482 12.33 18.72 28.00
CA LEU A 482 11.46 19.62 27.25
C LEU A 482 11.80 19.64 25.75
N VAL A 483 13.08 19.65 25.38
CA VAL A 483 13.52 19.54 23.98
C VAL A 483 13.05 18.23 23.34
N LEU A 484 13.24 17.09 24.02
CA LEU A 484 12.79 15.79 23.50
C LEU A 484 11.26 15.71 23.40
N ARG A 485 10.52 16.33 24.32
CA ARG A 485 9.05 16.46 24.28
C ARG A 485 8.60 17.33 23.11
N ALA A 486 9.23 18.48 22.89
CA ALA A 486 8.99 19.34 21.73
C ALA A 486 9.21 18.58 20.41
N LEU A 487 10.31 17.85 20.28
CA LEU A 487 10.57 17.00 19.11
C LEU A 487 9.50 15.89 18.98
N ALA A 488 9.11 15.23 20.07
CA ALA A 488 8.07 14.19 20.02
C ALA A 488 6.71 14.72 19.53
N THR A 489 6.30 15.92 19.99
CA THR A 489 5.10 16.62 19.48
C THR A 489 5.26 16.96 17.99
N MET A 490 6.43 17.46 17.59
CA MET A 490 6.71 17.84 16.19
C MET A 490 6.78 16.69 15.20
N ALA A 491 7.09 15.48 15.65
CA ALA A 491 7.12 14.28 14.80
C ALA A 491 5.74 13.96 14.20
N GLN A 492 4.65 14.44 14.82
CA GLN A 492 3.28 14.27 14.32
C GLN A 492 2.82 15.47 13.46
N SER A 493 3.51 16.62 13.57
CA SER A 493 3.02 17.92 13.09
C SER A 493 3.85 18.60 11.99
N THR A 494 4.93 17.97 11.52
CA THR A 494 5.82 18.54 10.49
C THR A 494 6.12 17.59 9.34
N VAL A 495 6.64 18.13 8.23
CA VAL A 495 7.09 17.40 7.01
C VAL A 495 8.63 17.28 6.98
N THR A 496 9.26 17.16 8.15
CA THR A 496 10.73 17.02 8.28
C THR A 496 11.10 15.77 9.06
N SER A 497 12.27 15.17 8.77
CA SER A 497 12.78 14.03 9.54
C SER A 497 13.22 14.44 10.97
N VAL A 498 12.24 14.56 11.86
CA VAL A 498 12.46 14.82 13.29
C VAL A 498 13.30 13.71 13.94
N ALA A 499 13.19 12.47 13.46
CA ALA A 499 14.02 11.36 13.90
C ALA A 499 15.53 11.60 13.66
N ARG A 500 15.90 12.14 12.48
CA ARG A 500 17.29 12.48 12.16
C ARG A 500 17.81 13.64 13.01
N VAL A 501 17.00 14.68 13.20
CA VAL A 501 17.29 15.84 14.06
C VAL A 501 17.53 15.40 15.51
N ARG A 502 16.63 14.59 16.07
CA ARG A 502 16.73 14.02 17.42
C ARG A 502 18.00 13.18 17.59
N SER A 503 18.29 12.28 16.66
CA SER A 503 19.48 11.43 16.71
C SER A 503 20.78 12.24 16.76
N ILE A 504 20.87 13.35 16.03
CA ILE A 504 22.05 14.22 16.05
C ILE A 504 22.15 14.96 17.40
N ILE A 505 21.05 15.52 17.91
CA ILE A 505 21.00 16.18 19.22
C ILE A 505 21.45 15.22 20.34
N GLU A 506 20.89 14.01 20.38
CA GLU A 506 21.26 12.99 21.37
C GLU A 506 22.74 12.60 21.26
N THR A 507 23.31 12.54 20.05
CA THR A 507 24.73 12.22 19.84
C THR A 507 25.64 13.39 20.25
N VAL A 508 25.24 14.65 20.01
CA VAL A 508 25.96 15.85 20.48
C VAL A 508 26.01 15.88 22.00
N TRP A 509 24.88 15.65 22.67
CA TRP A 509 24.82 15.56 24.13
C TRP A 509 25.71 14.44 24.66
N GLN A 510 25.61 13.22 24.11
CA GLN A 510 26.45 12.09 24.52
C GLN A 510 27.94 12.38 24.33
N SER A 511 28.35 13.05 23.25
CA SER A 511 29.75 13.40 23.01
C SER A 511 30.28 14.39 24.05
N ARG A 512 29.51 15.45 24.35
CA ARG A 512 29.91 16.46 25.36
C ARG A 512 29.91 15.87 26.77
N ASP A 513 28.92 15.05 27.12
CA ASP A 513 28.84 14.40 28.42
C ASP A 513 30.04 13.44 28.64
N CYS A 514 30.47 12.72 27.59
CA CYS A 514 31.68 11.90 27.62
C CYS A 514 32.96 12.72 27.85
N ASP A 515 33.14 13.84 27.14
CA ASP A 515 34.34 14.68 27.25
C ASP A 515 34.41 15.39 28.62
N LEU A 516 33.26 15.77 29.19
CA LEU A 516 33.15 16.27 30.57
C LEU A 516 33.53 15.20 31.60
N ALA A 517 32.99 13.98 31.46
CA ALA A 517 33.33 12.86 32.34
C ALA A 517 34.80 12.41 32.23
N ALA A 518 35.42 12.59 31.06
CA ALA A 518 36.84 12.31 30.83
C ALA A 518 37.79 13.37 31.42
N GLY A 519 37.26 14.52 31.89
CA GLY A 519 38.07 15.62 32.40
C GLY A 519 38.95 16.28 31.35
N SER A 520 38.66 16.09 30.06
CA SER A 520 39.44 16.64 28.95
C SER A 520 39.12 18.11 28.75
N SER A 521 39.75 18.98 29.54
CA SER A 521 39.80 20.41 29.23
C SER A 521 40.34 20.61 27.82
N ARG A 522 39.69 21.49 27.03
CA ARG A 522 40.11 21.85 25.68
C ARG A 522 41.60 22.22 25.67
N ARG A 523 42.45 21.30 25.19
CA ARG A 523 43.84 21.66 24.86
C ARG A 523 43.77 22.63 23.68
N GLN A 524 44.42 23.78 23.85
CA GLN A 524 44.25 25.02 23.08
C GLN A 524 44.80 24.95 21.64
N SER A 525 44.54 23.88 20.89
CA SER A 525 45.13 23.62 19.57
C SER A 525 44.14 23.22 18.47
N SER A 526 42.82 23.30 18.70
CA SER A 526 41.82 23.12 17.63
C SER A 526 41.53 24.45 16.95
N GLN A 527 41.79 24.55 15.64
CA GLN A 527 41.35 25.68 14.79
C GLN A 527 39.82 25.84 14.70
N HIS A 528 39.06 24.93 15.30
CA HIS A 528 37.62 24.77 15.18
C HIS A 528 36.92 25.22 16.47
N ASN A 529 35.77 25.87 16.34
CA ASN A 529 34.91 26.27 17.45
C ASN A 529 34.04 25.11 17.98
N ASP A 530 33.24 25.35 19.03
CA ASP A 530 32.41 24.32 19.65
C ASP A 530 31.43 23.64 18.68
N TRP A 531 30.70 24.47 17.93
CA TRP A 531 29.75 24.04 16.92
C TRP A 531 30.42 23.25 15.80
N GLU A 532 31.59 23.70 15.33
CA GLU A 532 32.41 23.00 14.34
C GLU A 532 32.97 21.67 14.84
N TRP A 533 33.18 21.52 16.15
CA TRP A 533 33.70 20.30 16.76
C TRP A 533 32.61 19.24 17.00
N TYR A 534 31.50 19.61 17.65
CA TYR A 534 30.46 18.65 18.02
C TYR A 534 29.33 18.53 17.00
N VAL A 535 28.88 19.64 16.39
CA VAL A 535 27.66 19.68 15.58
C VAL A 535 27.94 19.35 14.11
N VAL A 536 28.95 19.99 13.51
CA VAL A 536 29.26 19.86 12.07
C VAL A 536 29.58 18.42 11.62
N PRO A 537 30.40 17.62 12.33
CA PRO A 537 30.75 16.27 11.87
C PRO A 537 29.57 15.29 11.84
N LEU A 538 28.55 15.54 12.66
CA LEU A 538 27.35 14.69 12.79
C LEU A 538 26.20 15.13 11.86
N SER A 539 26.24 16.38 11.41
CA SER A 539 25.14 17.03 10.69
C SER A 539 25.25 17.03 9.17
N ASP A 540 26.13 16.20 8.59
CA ASP A 540 26.22 16.06 7.13
C ASP A 540 24.86 15.62 6.54
N ALA A 541 24.37 16.41 5.58
CA ALA A 541 23.08 16.28 4.93
C ALA A 541 21.82 16.47 5.80
N LEU A 542 21.92 17.16 6.93
CA LEU A 542 20.74 17.61 7.69
C LEU A 542 20.04 18.80 7.02
N SER A 543 18.72 18.69 6.79
CA SER A 543 17.84 19.83 6.51
C SER A 543 17.11 20.28 7.78
N LEU A 544 16.92 21.59 7.94
CA LEU A 544 16.31 22.20 9.13
C LEU A 544 15.13 23.18 8.80
N ALA A 545 14.76 23.35 7.53
CA ALA A 545 13.62 24.20 7.10
C ALA A 545 12.28 23.44 7.11
N GLN A 546 11.14 24.11 7.43
CA GLN A 546 9.91 23.43 7.93
C GLN A 546 8.56 24.07 7.59
N LEU A 547 7.51 23.28 7.85
CA LEU A 547 6.23 23.15 7.16
C LEU A 547 5.19 22.45 8.17
N ARG A 548 3.92 22.95 8.38
CA ARG A 548 3.02 22.98 9.65
C ARG A 548 1.70 22.14 9.84
N GLN A 549 1.34 21.65 11.04
CA GLN A 549 -0.04 21.12 11.30
C GLN A 549 -1.10 22.13 11.87
N PRO A 550 -2.42 21.89 11.65
CA PRO A 550 -3.53 22.38 12.48
C PRO A 550 -4.08 21.30 13.45
N SER A 551 -4.74 21.70 14.54
CA SER A 551 -5.04 20.83 15.70
C SER A 551 -6.50 20.41 15.87
N VAL A 552 -6.78 19.09 15.81
CA VAL A 552 -7.93 18.38 16.43
C VAL A 552 -7.46 16.96 16.84
N TYR A 553 -7.91 16.44 17.99
CA TYR A 553 -7.46 15.18 18.64
C TYR A 553 -8.65 14.26 18.99
N PRO A 554 -8.46 13.00 19.48
CA PRO A 554 -7.43 12.00 19.16
C PRO A 554 -7.97 10.54 19.03
N ALA A 555 -7.20 9.59 18.46
CA ALA A 555 -6.96 8.21 18.96
C ALA A 555 -6.39 7.25 17.88
N GLY A 556 -5.57 6.27 18.29
CA GLY A 556 -5.52 4.96 17.59
C GLY A 556 -4.19 4.44 17.00
N LYS A 557 -3.28 3.95 17.87
CA LYS A 557 -2.33 2.83 17.65
C LYS A 557 -1.44 2.81 16.38
N VAL A 558 -0.14 3.04 16.58
CA VAL A 558 0.94 2.65 15.64
C VAL A 558 1.65 1.40 16.18
N TYR A 559 1.86 0.40 15.33
CA TYR A 559 2.71 -0.77 15.61
C TYR A 559 4.05 -0.64 14.89
N ILE A 560 5.17 -0.78 15.62
CA ILE A 560 6.51 -0.99 15.03
C ILE A 560 7.05 -2.31 15.59
N ASN A 561 7.31 -3.27 14.71
CA ASN A 561 7.95 -4.53 15.10
C ASN A 561 9.49 -4.41 15.01
N LEU A 562 10.19 -4.89 16.04
CA LEU A 562 11.64 -4.84 16.20
C LEU A 562 12.25 -6.24 16.02
N ASP A 563 12.50 -6.66 14.77
CA ASP A 563 13.24 -7.91 14.51
C ASP A 563 14.76 -7.69 14.47
N GLY A 564 15.32 -7.48 15.66
CA GLY A 564 16.73 -7.26 15.92
C GLY A 564 17.42 -8.41 16.68
N VAL A 565 17.97 -9.37 15.93
CA VAL A 565 19.02 -10.33 16.36
C VAL A 565 18.61 -11.50 17.28
N SER A 566 18.68 -12.72 16.75
CA SER A 566 19.11 -13.90 17.52
C SER A 566 20.16 -14.72 16.75
N ASN A 567 21.41 -14.76 17.24
CA ASN A 567 22.53 -15.31 16.47
C ASN A 567 23.57 -16.11 17.28
N LEU A 568 23.13 -17.20 17.96
CA LEU A 568 24.00 -18.15 18.69
C LEU A 568 24.62 -19.24 17.79
N GLN A 569 25.95 -19.37 17.74
CA GLN A 569 26.64 -20.43 16.96
C GLN A 569 26.82 -21.76 17.73
N PRO A 570 26.67 -22.93 17.06
CA PRO A 570 26.76 -24.24 17.69
C PRO A 570 28.15 -24.89 17.57
N THR A 571 28.85 -25.09 18.68
CA THR A 571 30.00 -26.03 18.75
C THR A 571 30.09 -26.83 20.05
N HIS A 572 29.37 -26.47 21.12
CA HIS A 572 29.42 -27.18 22.42
C HIS A 572 28.42 -28.34 22.57
N LEU A 573 27.49 -28.53 21.64
CA LEU A 573 26.42 -29.52 21.79
C LEU A 573 26.86 -30.94 21.37
N ILE A 574 27.69 -31.08 20.33
CA ILE A 574 28.04 -32.39 19.75
C ILE A 574 28.84 -33.26 20.74
N ILE A 575 29.78 -32.66 21.47
CA ILE A 575 30.60 -33.37 22.47
C ILE A 575 29.75 -33.74 23.70
N LYS A 576 28.82 -32.87 24.12
CA LYS A 576 27.91 -33.18 25.25
C LYS A 576 26.90 -34.29 24.91
N THR A 577 26.37 -34.35 23.69
CA THR A 577 25.45 -35.43 23.30
C THR A 577 26.13 -36.80 23.26
N ALA A 578 27.40 -36.88 22.83
CA ALA A 578 28.19 -38.12 22.87
C ALA A 578 28.46 -38.63 24.30
N ILE A 579 28.66 -37.71 25.26
CA ILE A 579 28.87 -38.04 26.68
C ILE A 579 27.57 -38.49 27.36
N VAL A 580 26.42 -37.95 26.96
CA VAL A 580 25.11 -38.36 27.51
C VAL A 580 24.68 -39.74 26.97
N MET A 581 24.97 -40.10 25.72
CA MET A 581 24.69 -41.47 25.23
C MET A 581 25.59 -42.52 25.89
N THR A 582 26.83 -42.20 26.26
CA THR A 582 27.70 -43.13 27.00
C THR A 582 27.33 -43.27 28.48
N SER A 583 26.58 -42.32 29.07
CA SER A 583 26.06 -42.45 30.44
C SER A 583 24.77 -43.26 30.54
N LEU A 584 23.94 -43.29 29.49
CA LEU A 584 22.70 -44.10 29.44
C LEU A 584 22.96 -45.61 29.30
N LEU A 585 24.12 -46.02 28.76
CA LEU A 585 24.54 -47.42 28.65
C LEU A 585 25.17 -47.98 29.95
N ARG A 586 25.04 -47.28 31.10
CA ARG A 586 25.65 -47.67 32.39
C ARG A 586 24.65 -47.85 33.54
N ARG A 587 23.36 -48.09 33.27
CA ARG A 587 22.41 -48.55 34.31
C ARG A 587 22.37 -50.09 34.36
N PRO A 588 22.47 -50.71 35.56
CA PRO A 588 22.39 -52.17 35.70
C PRO A 588 20.93 -52.63 35.48
N GLY A 589 20.72 -53.60 34.59
CA GLY A 589 19.37 -54.13 34.33
C GLY A 589 19.20 -55.03 33.10
N LEU A 590 20.12 -55.01 32.13
CA LEU A 590 20.08 -55.88 30.94
C LEU A 590 21.45 -56.54 30.70
N GLN A 591 21.66 -57.71 31.32
CA GLN A 591 22.91 -58.48 31.23
C GLN A 591 22.68 -59.94 30.78
N SER A 592 21.51 -60.24 30.20
CA SER A 592 21.02 -61.61 29.98
C SER A 592 20.98 -62.10 28.52
N LEU A 593 21.31 -61.26 27.52
CA LEU A 593 21.32 -61.67 26.11
C LEU A 593 22.65 -61.32 25.43
N TYR A 594 23.16 -62.28 24.65
CA TYR A 594 24.48 -62.33 23.98
C TYR A 594 25.72 -62.58 24.87
N ARG A 595 25.85 -63.85 25.31
CA ARG A 595 27.17 -64.48 25.49
C ARG A 595 27.82 -64.68 24.11
N VAL A 596 28.82 -63.87 23.77
CA VAL A 596 29.82 -64.22 22.73
C VAL A 596 31.21 -63.89 23.28
N SER A 597 32.00 -64.93 23.55
CA SER A 597 33.35 -64.81 24.10
C SER A 597 34.35 -64.47 23.00
N ILE A 598 34.68 -63.19 22.83
CA ILE A 598 35.69 -62.73 21.87
C ILE A 598 37.09 -62.69 22.56
N PRO A 599 38.14 -63.32 22.00
CA PRO A 599 39.49 -63.30 22.58
C PRO A 599 40.09 -61.88 22.73
N GLN A 600 40.91 -61.69 23.77
CA GLN A 600 41.47 -60.37 24.13
C GLN A 600 42.34 -59.74 23.03
N ASP A 601 43.04 -60.53 22.21
CA ASP A 601 43.87 -60.02 21.12
C ASP A 601 43.03 -59.49 19.94
N LEU A 602 41.81 -60.00 19.75
CA LEU A 602 40.86 -59.43 18.79
C LEU A 602 40.34 -58.06 19.27
N GLN A 603 40.08 -57.89 20.57
CA GLN A 603 39.57 -56.63 21.11
C GLN A 603 40.53 -55.44 20.88
N ARG A 604 41.84 -55.65 20.97
CA ARG A 604 42.85 -54.59 20.80
C ARG A 604 42.94 -54.04 19.37
N ASN A 605 42.69 -54.89 18.37
CA ASN A 605 42.80 -54.51 16.95
C ASN A 605 41.44 -54.25 16.28
N LEU A 606 40.33 -54.85 16.75
CA LEU A 606 39.00 -54.50 16.25
C LEU A 606 38.52 -53.14 16.78
N TRP A 607 38.82 -52.74 18.02
CA TRP A 607 38.24 -51.48 18.54
C TRP A 607 38.62 -50.23 17.72
N PRO A 608 39.86 -50.04 17.25
CA PRO A 608 40.21 -48.93 16.35
C PRO A 608 39.54 -49.04 14.97
N VAL A 609 39.38 -50.26 14.44
CA VAL A 609 38.74 -50.52 13.14
C VAL A 609 37.23 -50.30 13.21
N ILE A 610 36.56 -50.82 14.24
CA ILE A 610 35.14 -50.58 14.53
C ILE A 610 34.90 -49.09 14.77
N ALA A 611 35.70 -48.44 15.63
CA ALA A 611 35.55 -47.01 15.89
C ALA A 611 35.81 -46.15 14.64
N GLY A 612 36.79 -46.52 13.82
CA GLY A 612 37.09 -45.88 12.53
C GLY A 612 35.98 -46.06 11.50
N SER A 613 35.48 -47.28 11.33
CA SER A 613 34.32 -47.59 10.47
C SER A 613 33.04 -46.93 10.97
N PHE A 614 32.85 -46.78 12.28
CA PHE A 614 31.70 -46.11 12.88
C PHE A 614 31.79 -44.59 12.71
N THR A 615 32.97 -43.98 12.85
CA THR A 615 33.15 -42.55 12.53
C THR A 615 33.05 -42.26 11.04
N LEU A 616 33.59 -43.13 10.17
CA LEU A 616 33.38 -43.04 8.72
C LEU A 616 31.91 -43.21 8.33
N GLY A 617 31.21 -44.15 8.97
CA GLY A 617 29.78 -44.38 8.80
C GLY A 617 28.94 -43.17 9.21
N ILE A 618 29.18 -42.61 10.41
CA ILE A 618 28.52 -41.39 10.89
C ILE A 618 28.84 -40.19 10.00
N LEU A 619 30.09 -40.04 9.54
CA LEU A 619 30.49 -38.93 8.67
C LEU A 619 29.86 -39.05 7.28
N SER A 620 29.84 -40.26 6.70
CA SER A 620 29.17 -40.56 5.43
C SER A 620 27.66 -40.29 5.52
N TRP A 621 27.02 -40.80 6.59
CA TRP A 621 25.61 -40.53 6.90
C TRP A 621 25.33 -39.04 7.06
N ALA A 622 26.16 -38.29 7.80
CA ALA A 622 25.99 -36.86 8.01
C ALA A 622 26.15 -36.06 6.70
N ILE A 623 27.08 -36.45 5.83
CA ILE A 623 27.26 -35.83 4.50
C ILE A 623 26.07 -36.14 3.59
N HIS A 624 25.56 -37.36 3.61
CA HIS A 624 24.35 -37.75 2.86
C HIS A 624 23.12 -37.01 3.38
N ASP A 625 22.90 -37.02 4.71
CA ASP A 625 21.75 -36.38 5.35
C ASP A 625 21.74 -34.86 5.13
N TYR A 626 22.92 -34.22 5.14
CA TYR A 626 23.08 -32.81 4.78
C TYR A 626 22.76 -32.52 3.31
N ARG A 627 23.24 -33.36 2.38
CA ARG A 627 23.00 -33.19 0.94
C ARG A 627 21.53 -33.38 0.60
N ASP A 628 20.90 -34.42 1.13
CA ASP A 628 19.46 -34.63 0.98
C ASP A 628 18.67 -33.43 1.54
N TRP A 629 19.03 -32.97 2.75
CA TRP A 629 18.36 -31.85 3.40
C TRP A 629 18.45 -30.55 2.61
N VAL A 630 19.54 -30.31 1.87
CA VAL A 630 19.61 -29.19 0.91
C VAL A 630 18.77 -29.48 -0.34
N GLY A 631 18.77 -30.72 -0.84
CA GLY A 631 18.06 -31.10 -2.08
C GLY A 631 16.53 -31.10 -1.99
N PHE A 632 15.94 -31.35 -0.81
CA PHE A 632 14.49 -31.34 -0.59
C PHE A 632 13.92 -29.96 -0.17
N GLY A 633 14.74 -28.90 -0.24
CA GLY A 633 14.48 -27.59 0.37
C GLY A 633 14.79 -27.60 1.87
N THR A 634 15.04 -26.43 2.47
CA THR A 634 15.54 -26.36 3.86
C THR A 634 14.50 -25.96 4.91
N GLY A 635 13.21 -25.89 4.54
CA GLY A 635 12.11 -25.58 5.47
C GLY A 635 12.31 -24.25 6.19
N GLY A 636 12.56 -23.18 5.43
CA GLY A 636 12.78 -21.83 5.96
C GLY A 636 14.13 -21.62 6.67
N THR A 637 14.95 -22.65 6.88
CA THR A 637 16.24 -22.50 7.58
C THR A 637 17.42 -22.34 6.61
N PRO A 638 18.43 -21.49 6.88
CA PRO A 638 19.51 -21.25 5.89
C PRO A 638 20.34 -22.52 5.60
N PRO A 639 20.66 -22.83 4.31
CA PRO A 639 21.36 -24.04 3.85
C PRO A 639 22.83 -24.06 4.30
N THR A 640 23.01 -24.31 5.59
CA THR A 640 24.27 -24.23 6.31
C THR A 640 24.35 -25.36 7.31
N ILE A 641 25.56 -25.83 7.63
CA ILE A 641 25.80 -26.85 8.65
C ILE A 641 25.14 -26.49 10.00
N ARG A 642 25.08 -25.19 10.33
CA ARG A 642 24.40 -24.67 11.52
C ARG A 642 22.87 -24.80 11.45
N GLY A 643 22.26 -24.58 10.28
CA GLY A 643 20.83 -24.85 10.05
C GLY A 643 20.53 -26.34 10.19
N TRP A 644 21.33 -27.20 9.54
CA TRP A 644 21.22 -28.65 9.63
C TRP A 644 21.34 -29.19 11.06
N PHE A 645 22.24 -28.64 11.88
CA PHE A 645 22.30 -28.97 13.32
C PHE A 645 21.09 -28.49 14.11
N LYS A 646 20.49 -27.33 13.78
CA LYS A 646 19.24 -26.86 14.40
C LYS A 646 18.10 -27.84 14.09
N VAL A 647 17.97 -28.27 12.84
CA VAL A 647 17.00 -29.27 12.38
C VAL A 647 17.21 -30.63 13.05
N ASN A 648 18.44 -31.17 13.07
CA ASN A 648 18.69 -32.45 13.70
C ASN A 648 18.55 -32.42 15.24
N ARG A 649 18.66 -31.26 15.90
CA ARG A 649 18.24 -31.11 17.30
C ARG A 649 16.72 -31.25 17.46
N LEU A 650 15.92 -30.65 16.58
CA LEU A 650 14.46 -30.80 16.58
C LEU A 650 14.05 -32.26 16.31
N ARG A 651 14.77 -32.98 15.44
CA ARG A 651 14.61 -34.42 15.19
C ARG A 651 14.72 -35.26 16.47
N ILE A 652 15.67 -34.96 17.34
CA ILE A 652 15.84 -35.64 18.64
C ILE A 652 14.69 -35.30 19.59
N VAL A 653 14.30 -34.02 19.68
CA VAL A 653 13.19 -33.58 20.53
C VAL A 653 11.88 -34.25 20.10
N ARG A 654 11.58 -34.25 18.79
CA ARG A 654 10.36 -34.85 18.23
C ARG A 654 10.33 -36.38 18.41
N ALA A 655 11.48 -37.06 18.31
CA ALA A 655 11.57 -38.48 18.63
C ALA A 655 11.25 -38.76 20.12
N PHE A 656 11.65 -37.87 21.03
CA PHE A 656 11.28 -37.97 22.45
C PHE A 656 9.77 -37.72 22.66
N SER A 657 9.19 -36.68 22.04
CA SER A 657 7.74 -36.41 22.09
C SER A 657 6.90 -37.60 21.61
N TYR A 658 7.32 -38.26 20.52
CA TYR A 658 6.67 -39.47 20.02
C TYR A 658 6.73 -40.63 21.03
N LEU A 659 7.87 -40.85 21.67
CA LEU A 659 8.01 -41.86 22.75
C LEU A 659 7.18 -41.50 24.00
N CYS A 660 6.83 -40.23 24.19
CA CYS A 660 5.90 -39.77 25.23
C CYS A 660 4.42 -39.78 24.79
N GLY A 661 4.09 -40.38 23.64
CA GLY A 661 2.70 -40.59 23.18
C GLY A 661 2.13 -39.51 22.26
N ASP A 662 2.84 -38.43 21.98
CA ASP A 662 2.41 -37.41 21.02
C ASP A 662 2.71 -37.89 19.58
N ASP A 663 1.80 -38.62 18.92
CA ASP A 663 1.91 -38.93 17.48
C ASP A 663 1.22 -37.86 16.62
N LEU A 664 1.89 -37.35 15.59
CA LEU A 664 1.29 -36.37 14.67
C LEU A 664 0.20 -36.96 13.76
N GLN A 665 0.13 -38.30 13.65
CA GLN A 665 -1.01 -38.98 13.02
C GLN A 665 -2.22 -39.10 13.98
N ASP A 666 -2.05 -38.89 15.28
CA ASP A 666 -3.16 -38.81 16.22
C ASP A 666 -3.83 -37.42 16.13
N PRO A 667 -5.13 -37.35 15.75
CA PRO A 667 -5.91 -36.12 15.70
C PRO A 667 -6.41 -35.65 17.07
N SER A 668 -6.23 -36.42 18.16
CA SER A 668 -6.79 -36.14 19.50
C SER A 668 -6.45 -34.74 20.05
N ALA A 669 -5.27 -34.21 19.70
CA ALA A 669 -4.81 -32.89 20.10
C ALA A 669 -5.51 -31.71 19.38
N LEU A 670 -6.37 -31.99 18.39
CA LEU A 670 -7.18 -30.99 17.68
C LEU A 670 -8.63 -31.02 18.17
N PRO A 671 -9.25 -29.86 18.46
CA PRO A 671 -10.61 -29.80 18.95
C PRO A 671 -11.60 -30.33 17.90
N GLN A 672 -12.59 -31.08 18.39
CA GLN A 672 -13.59 -31.75 17.55
C GLN A 672 -14.72 -30.79 17.12
N THR A 673 -14.90 -29.71 17.88
CA THR A 673 -15.89 -28.63 17.71
C THR A 673 -15.23 -27.34 17.24
N GLY A 674 -15.84 -26.66 16.27
CA GLY A 674 -15.38 -25.39 15.72
C GLY A 674 -16.01 -25.13 14.34
N PRO A 675 -15.67 -24.01 13.68
CA PRO A 675 -16.03 -23.78 12.28
C PRO A 675 -15.52 -24.93 11.41
N ARG A 676 -16.31 -25.32 10.41
CA ARG A 676 -16.00 -26.39 9.45
C ARG A 676 -16.35 -25.92 8.05
N TYR A 677 -15.46 -26.22 7.11
CA TYR A 677 -15.60 -25.90 5.70
C TYR A 677 -15.47 -27.14 4.81
N LEU A 678 -15.00 -28.26 5.37
CA LEU A 678 -15.06 -29.58 4.73
C LEU A 678 -16.30 -30.36 5.21
N PRO A 679 -16.81 -31.31 4.41
CA PRO A 679 -17.84 -32.24 4.87
C PRO A 679 -17.34 -33.01 6.11
N PRO A 680 -18.25 -33.45 7.01
CA PRO A 680 -17.88 -34.06 8.28
C PRO A 680 -17.12 -35.38 8.15
N THR A 681 -17.11 -35.98 6.95
CA THR A 681 -16.34 -37.18 6.58
C THR A 681 -15.75 -36.99 5.19
N LEU A 682 -14.47 -37.29 5.00
CA LEU A 682 -13.79 -37.32 3.71
C LEU A 682 -13.54 -38.78 3.27
N PRO A 683 -13.35 -39.06 1.97
CA PRO A 683 -12.99 -40.40 1.48
C PRO A 683 -11.69 -40.90 2.13
N GLN A 684 -11.68 -42.13 2.65
CA GLN A 684 -10.47 -42.70 3.28
C GLN A 684 -9.35 -42.89 2.25
N ARG A 685 -8.13 -42.41 2.55
CA ARG A 685 -6.99 -42.52 1.61
C ARG A 685 -6.62 -43.98 1.35
N ALA A 686 -6.81 -44.47 0.11
CA ALA A 686 -6.84 -45.90 -0.22
C ALA A 686 -5.54 -46.72 0.02
N LYS A 687 -4.37 -46.10 0.24
CA LYS A 687 -3.14 -46.80 0.67
C LYS A 687 -2.62 -46.34 2.05
N GLY A 688 -3.44 -45.59 2.80
CA GLY A 688 -3.06 -44.97 4.07
C GLY A 688 -2.04 -43.84 3.93
N PRO A 689 -1.36 -43.48 5.03
CA PRO A 689 -0.29 -42.48 5.04
C PRO A 689 0.93 -42.94 4.22
N PRO A 690 1.62 -42.04 3.52
CA PRO A 690 2.82 -42.38 2.75
C PRO A 690 4.03 -42.58 3.66
N SER A 691 5.09 -43.20 3.15
CA SER A 691 6.37 -43.23 3.84
C SER A 691 6.93 -41.81 3.98
N LEU A 692 7.47 -41.45 5.14
CA LEU A 692 7.93 -40.10 5.43
C LEU A 692 9.45 -40.00 5.53
N LYS A 693 10.03 -38.86 5.13
CA LYS A 693 11.44 -38.60 5.39
C LYS A 693 11.65 -38.56 6.91
N PRO A 694 12.71 -39.20 7.45
CA PRO A 694 12.91 -39.30 8.90
C PRO A 694 13.48 -38.00 9.49
N ARG A 695 12.90 -36.83 9.16
CA ARG A 695 13.35 -35.49 9.56
C ARG A 695 12.15 -34.64 9.97
N THR A 696 12.36 -33.69 10.89
CA THR A 696 11.30 -32.81 11.40
C THR A 696 11.04 -31.62 10.48
N LEU A 697 12.09 -31.01 9.92
CA LEU A 697 12.02 -29.88 8.99
C LEU A 697 13.08 -30.04 7.87
N PRO A 698 12.77 -29.75 6.59
CA PRO A 698 11.40 -29.60 6.09
C PRO A 698 10.58 -30.88 6.38
N GLN A 699 9.28 -30.71 6.60
CA GLN A 699 8.39 -31.85 6.73
C GLN A 699 8.05 -32.35 5.32
N ARG A 700 8.41 -33.59 5.02
CA ARG A 700 8.41 -34.17 3.67
C ARG A 700 8.05 -35.65 3.69
N GLN A 701 7.37 -36.09 2.65
CA GLN A 701 7.18 -37.51 2.36
C GLN A 701 8.33 -38.06 1.52
N CYS A 702 8.42 -39.38 1.43
CA CYS A 702 9.13 -40.02 0.34
C CYS A 702 8.35 -39.75 -0.96
N PRO A 703 9.01 -39.31 -2.05
CA PRO A 703 8.33 -39.13 -3.32
C PRO A 703 7.70 -40.44 -3.80
N GLU A 704 6.42 -40.39 -4.12
CA GLU A 704 5.66 -41.49 -4.71
C GLU A 704 5.31 -41.12 -6.17
N PRO A 705 5.10 -42.10 -7.08
CA PRO A 705 4.64 -41.83 -8.43
C PRO A 705 3.29 -41.10 -8.43
N ILE A 706 3.20 -40.06 -9.26
CA ILE A 706 2.01 -39.25 -9.53
C ILE A 706 1.80 -39.20 -11.04
N GLU A 707 0.55 -39.22 -11.49
CA GLU A 707 0.21 -39.04 -12.91
C GLU A 707 0.68 -37.67 -13.42
N PRO A 708 1.21 -37.55 -14.66
CA PRO A 708 1.71 -36.28 -15.18
C PRO A 708 0.69 -35.14 -15.14
N GLN A 709 -0.56 -35.42 -15.53
CA GLN A 709 -1.67 -34.47 -15.52
C GLN A 709 -2.06 -34.03 -14.11
N ALA A 710 -2.12 -34.98 -13.16
CA ALA A 710 -2.37 -34.68 -11.75
C ALA A 710 -1.27 -33.81 -11.14
N ARG A 711 -0.01 -34.07 -11.51
CA ARG A 711 1.14 -33.26 -11.08
C ARG A 711 1.09 -31.84 -11.63
N GLU A 712 0.71 -31.67 -12.89
CA GLU A 712 0.53 -30.36 -13.52
C GLU A 712 -0.61 -29.57 -12.87
N ALA A 713 -1.78 -30.21 -12.69
CA ALA A 713 -2.93 -29.62 -11.99
C ALA A 713 -2.58 -29.19 -10.55
N LEU A 714 -1.80 -29.99 -9.83
CA LEU A 714 -1.33 -29.66 -8.47
C LEU A 714 -0.43 -28.43 -8.43
N PHE A 715 0.52 -28.27 -9.37
CA PHE A 715 1.40 -27.10 -9.37
C PHE A 715 0.71 -25.83 -9.87
N ASN A 716 -0.25 -25.96 -10.79
CA ASN A 716 -1.08 -24.85 -11.24
C ASN A 716 -2.18 -24.49 -10.22
N LEU A 717 -2.44 -25.32 -9.20
CA LEU A 717 -3.55 -25.15 -8.23
C LEU A 717 -3.51 -23.78 -7.53
N MET A 718 -2.32 -23.33 -7.15
CA MET A 718 -2.11 -22.06 -6.44
C MET A 718 -2.37 -20.85 -7.37
N ASP A 719 -1.93 -20.92 -8.62
CA ASP A 719 -2.21 -19.91 -9.65
C ASP A 719 -3.70 -19.88 -10.03
N ASN A 720 -4.34 -21.06 -10.14
CA ASN A 720 -5.77 -21.19 -10.42
C ASN A 720 -6.59 -20.55 -9.30
N PHE A 721 -6.32 -20.86 -8.02
CA PHE A 721 -7.00 -20.22 -6.91
C PHE A 721 -6.73 -18.70 -6.85
N HIS A 722 -5.50 -18.25 -7.10
CA HIS A 722 -5.21 -16.81 -7.16
C HIS A 722 -5.98 -16.11 -8.28
N SER A 723 -6.10 -16.75 -9.45
CA SER A 723 -6.83 -16.24 -10.61
C SER A 723 -8.34 -16.25 -10.40
N GLN A 724 -8.88 -17.22 -9.66
CA GLN A 724 -10.30 -17.33 -9.31
C GLN A 724 -10.71 -16.35 -8.20
N TYR A 725 -9.84 -16.12 -7.20
CA TYR A 725 -10.12 -15.23 -6.06
C TYR A 725 -9.05 -14.13 -5.89
N PRO A 726 -8.74 -13.31 -6.91
CA PRO A 726 -7.65 -12.32 -6.83
C PRO A 726 -7.94 -11.20 -5.83
N HIS A 727 -9.21 -11.01 -5.46
CA HIS A 727 -9.67 -10.08 -4.42
C HIS A 727 -9.51 -10.63 -3.00
N LEU A 728 -9.45 -11.96 -2.80
CA LEU A 728 -9.15 -12.58 -1.51
C LEU A 728 -7.66 -12.92 -1.35
N LEU A 729 -7.04 -13.33 -2.46
CA LEU A 729 -5.75 -14.01 -2.47
C LEU A 729 -4.65 -13.18 -3.14
N ARG A 730 -3.41 -13.48 -2.75
CA ARG A 730 -2.18 -12.99 -3.37
C ARG A 730 -1.22 -14.16 -3.57
N LEU A 731 -0.75 -14.35 -4.80
CA LEU A 731 0.35 -15.28 -5.05
C LEU A 731 1.68 -14.74 -4.49
N GLY A 732 2.58 -15.64 -4.11
CA GLY A 732 3.99 -15.34 -3.92
C GLY A 732 4.77 -16.56 -3.44
N LEU A 733 6.10 -16.44 -3.36
CA LEU A 733 6.93 -17.51 -2.83
C LEU A 733 6.62 -17.76 -1.33
N SER A 734 6.48 -19.03 -0.92
CA SER A 734 6.26 -19.47 0.47
C SER A 734 7.34 -18.91 1.40
N LYS A 735 6.92 -18.17 2.44
CA LYS A 735 7.80 -17.71 3.53
C LYS A 735 8.13 -18.89 4.44
N THR A 736 7.19 -19.81 4.68
CA THR A 736 7.41 -20.96 5.58
C THR A 736 8.47 -21.92 5.03
N GLU A 737 8.61 -22.05 3.71
CA GLU A 737 9.71 -22.80 3.06
C GLU A 737 10.98 -21.98 2.81
N GLY A 738 10.96 -20.66 2.98
CA GLY A 738 12.11 -19.79 2.76
C GLY A 738 12.29 -19.36 1.30
N GLY A 739 11.21 -19.31 0.52
CA GLY A 739 11.16 -18.76 -0.82
C GLY A 739 11.36 -19.78 -1.96
N THR A 740 11.13 -21.07 -1.72
CA THR A 740 11.48 -22.15 -2.67
C THR A 740 10.29 -22.86 -3.33
N ALA A 741 9.06 -22.39 -3.09
CA ALA A 741 7.82 -22.93 -3.66
C ALA A 741 6.79 -21.81 -3.78
N ASP A 742 5.90 -21.90 -4.76
CA ASP A 742 4.79 -20.95 -4.93
C ASP A 742 3.66 -21.25 -3.93
N ALA A 743 3.08 -20.17 -3.41
CA ALA A 743 2.09 -20.20 -2.34
C ALA A 743 0.98 -19.17 -2.58
N ILE A 744 -0.22 -19.50 -2.10
CA ILE A 744 -1.31 -18.55 -1.96
C ILE A 744 -1.33 -17.97 -0.55
N TYR A 745 -1.52 -16.66 -0.47
CA TYR A 745 -1.68 -15.92 0.77
C TYR A 745 -3.06 -15.27 0.80
N ALA A 746 -3.70 -15.20 1.97
CA ALA A 746 -4.79 -14.26 2.16
C ALA A 746 -4.25 -12.82 2.11
N ARG A 747 -5.04 -11.90 1.59
CA ARG A 747 -4.76 -10.46 1.71
C ARG A 747 -4.95 -10.03 3.16
N SER A 748 -3.86 -9.61 3.79
CA SER A 748 -3.82 -9.13 5.18
C SER A 748 -4.69 -7.90 5.43
N GLU A 749 -5.15 -7.25 4.38
CA GLU A 749 -5.96 -6.04 4.39
C GLU A 749 -7.47 -6.32 4.50
N LEU A 750 -7.90 -7.59 4.37
CA LEU A 750 -9.30 -7.97 4.49
C LEU A 750 -9.75 -7.87 5.97
N PRO A 751 -10.82 -7.14 6.30
CA PRO A 751 -11.29 -7.00 7.68
C PRO A 751 -11.85 -8.31 8.26
N THR A 752 -12.11 -9.30 7.42
CA THR A 752 -12.60 -10.63 7.78
C THR A 752 -11.48 -11.66 7.97
N CYS A 753 -10.21 -11.32 7.68
CA CYS A 753 -9.11 -12.28 7.77
C CYS A 753 -8.89 -12.79 9.21
N ASN A 754 -8.81 -14.10 9.34
CA ASN A 754 -8.59 -14.79 10.61
C ASN A 754 -7.20 -14.47 11.16
N HIS A 755 -7.15 -13.90 12.36
CA HIS A 755 -5.91 -13.48 13.01
C HIS A 755 -4.96 -14.62 13.34
N GLU A 756 -5.41 -15.88 13.44
CA GLU A 756 -4.49 -17.02 13.60
C GLU A 756 -3.53 -17.17 12.42
N ALA A 757 -3.97 -16.82 11.20
CA ALA A 757 -3.17 -16.89 9.99
C ALA A 757 -1.97 -15.92 9.99
N ALA A 758 -2.00 -14.87 10.82
CA ALA A 758 -0.88 -13.95 10.97
C ALA A 758 0.40 -14.66 11.44
N ALA A 759 0.29 -15.77 12.19
CA ALA A 759 1.44 -16.55 12.67
C ALA A 759 2.24 -17.23 11.53
N VAL A 760 1.60 -17.52 10.39
CA VAL A 760 2.25 -17.97 9.15
C VAL A 760 2.36 -16.84 8.10
N GLY A 761 2.17 -15.60 8.52
CA GLY A 761 2.26 -14.42 7.64
C GLY A 761 1.18 -14.39 6.55
N TYR A 762 -0.01 -14.91 6.87
CA TYR A 762 -1.19 -15.11 6.03
C TYR A 762 -1.01 -16.12 4.86
N GLU A 763 0.01 -16.98 4.92
CA GLU A 763 0.17 -18.11 3.99
C GLU A 763 -0.96 -19.12 4.20
N ILE A 764 -1.68 -19.49 3.15
CA ILE A 764 -2.78 -20.46 3.19
C ILE A 764 -2.28 -21.85 2.78
N ALA A 765 -1.63 -21.95 1.62
CA ALA A 765 -1.20 -23.23 1.08
C ALA A 765 -0.02 -23.07 0.11
N HIS A 766 0.83 -24.10 0.06
CA HIS A 766 1.90 -24.26 -0.93
C HIS A 766 2.17 -25.75 -1.20
N ALA A 767 2.62 -26.07 -2.41
CA ALA A 767 3.00 -27.43 -2.83
C ALA A 767 4.53 -27.58 -2.91
N HIS A 768 5.07 -28.74 -2.55
CA HIS A 768 6.50 -29.00 -2.57
C HIS A 768 6.95 -29.64 -3.90
N PRO A 769 7.80 -28.99 -4.71
CA PRO A 769 8.25 -29.52 -6.00
C PRO A 769 9.01 -30.86 -5.92
N ALA A 770 9.56 -31.20 -4.75
CA ALA A 770 10.44 -32.37 -4.57
C ALA A 770 9.70 -33.67 -4.21
N ASP A 771 8.48 -33.61 -3.68
CA ASP A 771 7.71 -34.79 -3.25
C ASP A 771 6.19 -34.69 -3.47
N ASN A 772 5.71 -33.58 -4.08
CA ASN A 772 4.30 -33.28 -4.39
C ASN A 772 3.35 -33.21 -3.17
N SER A 773 3.88 -33.17 -1.94
CA SER A 773 3.07 -32.90 -0.75
C SER A 773 2.83 -31.40 -0.54
N LEU A 774 1.90 -31.04 0.34
CA LEU A 774 1.55 -29.64 0.62
C LEU A 774 1.64 -29.31 2.12
N HIS A 775 1.71 -28.03 2.45
CA HIS A 775 1.17 -27.54 3.72
C HIS A 775 -0.07 -26.68 3.45
N VAL A 776 -1.04 -26.75 4.38
CA VAL A 776 -2.30 -25.98 4.30
C VAL A 776 -2.69 -25.50 5.71
N LEU A 777 -3.16 -24.25 5.82
CA LEU A 777 -3.81 -23.70 7.01
C LEU A 777 -5.31 -24.02 6.96
N LEU A 778 -5.78 -24.88 7.85
CA LEU A 778 -7.20 -25.24 7.98
C LEU A 778 -7.76 -24.75 9.31
N SER A 779 -9.09 -24.79 9.44
CA SER A 779 -9.70 -24.76 10.78
C SER A 779 -9.20 -25.97 11.59
N PRO A 780 -9.06 -25.88 12.92
CA PRO A 780 -8.63 -27.02 13.72
C PRO A 780 -9.57 -28.24 13.60
N ALA A 781 -10.86 -28.02 13.31
CA ALA A 781 -11.83 -29.09 13.10
C ALA A 781 -11.70 -29.74 11.70
N ASP A 782 -11.45 -28.97 10.64
CA ASP A 782 -11.20 -29.52 9.29
C ASP A 782 -9.84 -30.22 9.21
N ALA A 783 -8.81 -29.66 9.86
CA ALA A 783 -7.51 -30.30 10.04
C ALA A 783 -7.65 -31.67 10.70
N ARG A 784 -8.55 -31.79 11.68
CA ARG A 784 -8.88 -33.05 12.34
C ARG A 784 -9.47 -34.06 11.34
N THR A 785 -10.47 -33.66 10.57
CA THR A 785 -11.13 -34.50 9.54
C THR A 785 -10.14 -35.01 8.49
N VAL A 786 -9.22 -34.15 8.02
CA VAL A 786 -8.17 -34.53 7.04
C VAL A 786 -7.19 -35.57 7.61
N ILE A 787 -6.89 -35.52 8.92
CA ILE A 787 -6.02 -36.49 9.57
C ILE A 787 -6.76 -37.81 9.84
N GLU A 788 -8.02 -37.76 10.31
CA GLU A 788 -8.87 -38.94 10.53
C GLU A 788 -9.08 -39.74 9.22
N ALA A 789 -9.23 -39.06 8.08
CA ALA A 789 -9.32 -39.67 6.75
C ALA A 789 -7.97 -40.14 6.14
N ALA A 790 -6.87 -40.04 6.91
CA ALA A 790 -5.49 -40.36 6.52
C ALA A 790 -4.91 -39.54 5.34
N TRP A 791 -5.41 -38.32 5.12
CA TRP A 791 -4.95 -37.40 4.07
C TRP A 791 -3.85 -36.43 4.51
N GLY A 792 -3.62 -36.28 5.80
CA GLY A 792 -2.55 -35.44 6.32
C GLY A 792 -2.02 -35.88 7.69
N ARG A 793 -1.22 -35.00 8.30
CA ARG A 793 -0.78 -35.10 9.70
C ARG A 793 -0.48 -33.73 10.30
N ARG A 794 -0.53 -33.63 11.63
CA ARG A 794 -0.14 -32.42 12.38
C ARG A 794 1.27 -31.96 12.00
N PHE A 795 1.50 -30.65 11.99
CA PHE A 795 2.84 -30.12 11.73
C PHE A 795 3.83 -30.50 12.84
N ALA A 796 5.08 -30.79 12.48
CA ALA A 796 6.03 -31.45 13.36
C ALA A 796 6.65 -30.56 14.44
N VAL A 797 6.37 -29.25 14.41
CA VAL A 797 6.77 -28.28 15.45
C VAL A 797 5.57 -27.34 15.75
N PRO A 798 4.55 -27.79 16.50
CA PRO A 798 3.32 -27.04 16.72
C PRO A 798 3.50 -25.73 17.50
N SER A 799 4.66 -25.50 18.13
CA SER A 799 4.98 -24.22 18.77
C SER A 799 5.44 -23.12 17.80
N MET A 800 5.45 -23.37 16.48
CA MET A 800 5.90 -22.42 15.45
C MET A 800 4.79 -21.96 14.50
N VAL A 801 3.61 -22.58 14.55
CA VAL A 801 2.50 -22.39 13.60
C VAL A 801 1.16 -22.60 14.32
N PRO A 802 0.02 -22.12 13.78
CA PRO A 802 -1.31 -22.43 14.33
C PRO A 802 -1.59 -23.95 14.35
N PRO A 803 -2.45 -24.45 15.25
CA PRO A 803 -2.79 -25.89 15.32
C PRO A 803 -3.35 -26.46 14.01
N GLY A 804 -4.05 -25.62 13.22
CA GLY A 804 -4.61 -25.97 11.92
C GLY A 804 -3.62 -25.98 10.75
N TRP A 805 -2.35 -25.59 10.95
CA TRP A 805 -1.31 -25.76 9.93
C TRP A 805 -0.90 -27.23 9.89
N ILE A 806 -1.26 -27.93 8.80
CA ILE A 806 -0.99 -29.36 8.64
C ILE A 806 -0.20 -29.64 7.37
N MET A 807 0.46 -30.79 7.33
CA MET A 807 1.00 -31.36 6.10
C MET A 807 -0.08 -32.23 5.45
N VAL A 808 -0.41 -31.94 4.19
CA VAL A 808 -1.30 -32.76 3.35
C VAL A 808 -0.44 -33.62 2.42
N TYR A 809 -0.77 -34.90 2.31
CA TYR A 809 -0.01 -35.85 1.50
C TYR A 809 -0.26 -35.65 0.01
N ALA A 810 0.73 -36.03 -0.82
CA ALA A 810 0.65 -35.88 -2.27
C ALA A 810 -0.56 -36.64 -2.88
N PRO A 811 -1.32 -36.03 -3.81
CA PRO A 811 -2.26 -36.76 -4.65
C PRO A 811 -1.51 -37.65 -5.64
N ARG A 812 -2.18 -38.69 -6.15
CA ARG A 812 -1.59 -39.70 -7.06
C ARG A 812 -2.17 -39.63 -8.47
N ASN A 813 -3.42 -39.23 -8.59
CA ASN A 813 -4.19 -39.10 -9.83
C ASN A 813 -5.07 -37.83 -9.77
N SER A 814 -5.77 -37.51 -10.86
CA SER A 814 -6.57 -36.28 -10.97
C SER A 814 -7.75 -36.21 -9.98
N GLU A 815 -8.35 -37.35 -9.62
CA GLU A 815 -9.44 -37.42 -8.61
C GLU A 815 -8.94 -37.00 -7.22
N GLU A 816 -7.73 -37.42 -6.84
CA GLU A 816 -7.11 -37.03 -5.58
C GLU A 816 -6.66 -35.55 -5.58
N VAL A 817 -6.34 -34.97 -6.74
CA VAL A 817 -6.06 -33.53 -6.87
C VAL A 817 -7.32 -32.71 -6.58
N GLU A 818 -8.50 -33.16 -7.01
CA GLU A 818 -9.76 -32.47 -6.72
C GLU A 818 -10.08 -32.49 -5.21
N LEU A 819 -9.82 -33.61 -4.52
CA LEU A 819 -9.94 -33.66 -3.06
C LEU A 819 -8.93 -32.71 -2.36
N VAL A 820 -7.69 -32.64 -2.86
CA VAL A 820 -6.69 -31.68 -2.37
C VAL A 820 -7.10 -30.23 -2.65
N SER A 821 -7.73 -29.96 -3.80
CA SER A 821 -8.31 -28.66 -4.15
C SER A 821 -9.39 -28.24 -3.15
N GLN A 822 -10.28 -29.15 -2.77
CA GLN A 822 -11.29 -28.90 -1.72
C GLN A 822 -10.64 -28.60 -0.36
N ILE A 823 -9.58 -29.32 0.01
CA ILE A 823 -8.83 -29.04 1.24
C ILE A 823 -8.19 -27.64 1.19
N VAL A 824 -7.59 -27.24 0.06
CA VAL A 824 -7.03 -25.89 -0.09
C VAL A 824 -8.14 -24.82 -0.05
N ARG A 825 -9.32 -25.07 -0.64
CA ARG A 825 -10.49 -24.17 -0.58
C ARG A 825 -10.98 -23.96 0.86
N ALA A 826 -11.10 -25.02 1.65
CA ALA A 826 -11.45 -24.91 3.07
C ALA A 826 -10.42 -24.06 3.84
N GLY A 827 -9.14 -24.13 3.47
CA GLY A 827 -8.10 -23.25 4.02
C GLY A 827 -8.25 -21.78 3.62
N ILE A 828 -8.65 -21.50 2.37
CA ILE A 828 -8.99 -20.14 1.91
C ILE A 828 -10.17 -19.59 2.75
N GLN A 829 -11.23 -20.37 2.91
CA GLN A 829 -12.44 -20.00 3.66
C GLN A 829 -12.14 -19.73 5.13
N TRP A 830 -11.43 -20.63 5.82
CA TRP A 830 -10.99 -20.45 7.20
C TRP A 830 -10.10 -19.21 7.39
N THR A 831 -9.21 -18.93 6.44
CA THR A 831 -8.22 -17.86 6.57
C THR A 831 -8.84 -16.48 6.29
N THR A 832 -9.75 -16.39 5.33
CA THR A 832 -10.35 -15.11 4.90
C THR A 832 -11.70 -14.81 5.57
N SER A 833 -12.23 -15.78 6.34
CA SER A 833 -13.64 -15.88 6.76
C SER A 833 -14.64 -15.70 5.61
N TRP A 834 -14.21 -15.95 4.37
CA TRP A 834 -15.11 -16.04 3.22
C TRP A 834 -15.97 -17.28 3.41
N ILE A 835 -17.27 -17.07 3.61
CA ILE A 835 -18.26 -18.14 3.65
C ILE A 835 -18.72 -18.36 2.22
N ASP A 836 -18.61 -19.60 1.74
CA ASP A 836 -19.43 -20.06 0.63
C ASP A 836 -20.89 -19.85 1.03
N SER A 837 -21.51 -18.79 0.52
CA SER A 837 -22.95 -18.87 0.27
C SER A 837 -23.13 -20.06 -0.68
N PRO A 838 -24.17 -20.90 -0.57
CA PRO A 838 -24.35 -22.10 -1.40
C PRO A 838 -24.46 -21.88 -2.93
N SER A 839 -24.15 -20.67 -3.40
CA SER A 839 -24.14 -20.17 -4.77
C SER A 839 -22.76 -20.12 -5.44
N TYR A 840 -21.62 -20.44 -4.78
CA TYR A 840 -20.30 -20.44 -5.44
C TYR A 840 -19.72 -21.85 -5.73
N ILE A 841 -20.43 -22.56 -6.60
CA ILE A 841 -19.89 -23.63 -7.44
C ILE A 841 -18.70 -23.07 -8.26
N PRO A 842 -17.64 -23.85 -8.58
CA PRO A 842 -16.39 -23.29 -9.12
C PRO A 842 -16.65 -22.58 -10.44
N THR A 843 -16.48 -21.25 -10.48
CA THR A 843 -16.61 -20.38 -11.68
C THR A 843 -17.52 -20.94 -12.77
N VAL A 844 -18.80 -21.02 -12.45
CA VAL A 844 -19.80 -20.69 -13.47
C VAL A 844 -19.48 -19.27 -13.93
N MET A 845 -19.46 -19.05 -15.23
CA MET A 845 -19.27 -17.71 -15.80
C MET A 845 -20.36 -16.76 -15.23
N PRO A 846 -20.10 -15.45 -15.04
CA PRO A 846 -21.06 -14.54 -14.41
C PRO A 846 -22.34 -14.45 -15.24
N SER A 847 -23.39 -15.16 -14.83
CA SER A 847 -24.66 -15.24 -15.55
C SER A 847 -25.24 -13.85 -15.81
N PHE A 848 -25.31 -13.41 -17.07
CA PHE A 848 -25.97 -12.14 -17.38
C PHE A 848 -27.46 -12.31 -17.66
N ILE A 849 -28.24 -11.29 -17.29
CA ILE A 849 -29.59 -11.08 -17.81
C ILE A 849 -29.59 -9.79 -18.63
N THR A 850 -30.13 -9.82 -19.85
CA THR A 850 -30.24 -8.67 -20.74
C THR A 850 -31.70 -8.44 -21.11
N LEU A 851 -32.10 -7.18 -21.34
CA LEU A 851 -33.52 -6.78 -21.36
C LEU A 851 -33.90 -5.56 -22.24
N GLU A 852 -33.10 -5.26 -23.24
CA GLU A 852 -33.45 -4.47 -24.43
C GLU A 852 -32.91 -5.23 -25.65
N GLU A 853 -33.65 -6.23 -26.12
CA GLU A 853 -33.08 -7.28 -26.97
C GLU A 853 -34.08 -7.66 -28.07
N HIS A 854 -33.86 -7.15 -29.28
CA HIS A 854 -34.87 -7.03 -30.31
C HIS A 854 -35.06 -8.28 -31.17
N TYR A 855 -36.29 -8.40 -31.64
CA TYR A 855 -36.79 -9.34 -32.64
C TYR A 855 -37.69 -8.59 -33.64
N ALA A 856 -37.74 -9.04 -34.90
CA ALA A 856 -38.68 -8.54 -35.90
C ALA A 856 -39.52 -9.68 -36.44
N SER A 857 -40.84 -9.55 -36.35
CA SER A 857 -41.76 -10.56 -36.87
C SER A 857 -41.91 -10.46 -38.40
N PRO A 858 -41.75 -11.57 -39.15
CA PRO A 858 -42.03 -11.59 -40.57
C PRO A 858 -43.45 -11.11 -40.90
N LYS A 859 -44.43 -11.41 -40.03
CA LYS A 859 -45.83 -10.95 -40.17
C LYS A 859 -45.95 -9.44 -40.18
N VAL A 860 -45.19 -8.73 -39.35
CA VAL A 860 -45.18 -7.27 -39.29
C VAL A 860 -44.57 -6.68 -40.56
N ARG A 861 -43.44 -7.22 -41.02
CA ARG A 861 -42.82 -6.85 -42.30
C ARG A 861 -43.75 -7.09 -43.50
N GLU A 862 -44.59 -8.12 -43.43
CA GLU A 862 -45.50 -8.49 -44.50
C GLU A 862 -46.83 -7.70 -44.45
N ALA A 863 -47.23 -7.19 -43.29
CA ALA A 863 -48.49 -6.50 -43.03
C ALA A 863 -48.72 -5.23 -43.87
N SER A 864 -47.67 -4.48 -44.23
CA SER A 864 -47.78 -3.28 -45.08
C SER A 864 -46.61 -3.14 -46.05
N ALA A 865 -46.68 -2.22 -47.01
CA ALA A 865 -45.57 -1.94 -47.92
C ALA A 865 -44.46 -1.12 -47.23
N GLU A 866 -44.88 -0.18 -46.38
CA GLU A 866 -44.07 0.74 -45.59
C GLU A 866 -43.25 -0.02 -44.55
N ALA A 867 -43.85 -0.98 -43.84
CA ALA A 867 -43.12 -1.88 -42.95
C ALA A 867 -42.08 -2.72 -43.70
N ARG A 868 -42.41 -3.16 -44.92
CA ARG A 868 -41.51 -3.94 -45.78
C ARG A 868 -40.29 -3.14 -46.23
N GLU A 869 -40.50 -1.88 -46.61
CA GLU A 869 -39.44 -0.94 -46.97
C GLU A 869 -38.60 -0.54 -45.75
N HIS A 870 -39.23 -0.27 -44.61
CA HIS A 870 -38.54 0.00 -43.34
C HIS A 870 -37.55 -1.11 -42.99
N TYR A 871 -38.00 -2.37 -42.97
CA TYR A 871 -37.12 -3.51 -42.67
C TYR A 871 -36.11 -3.82 -43.79
N ALA A 872 -36.37 -3.45 -45.04
CA ALA A 872 -35.42 -3.64 -46.15
C ALA A 872 -34.17 -2.75 -46.04
N ASN A 873 -34.22 -1.67 -45.26
CA ASN A 873 -33.07 -0.78 -45.03
C ASN A 873 -32.03 -1.34 -44.04
N PHE A 874 -32.36 -2.37 -43.27
CA PHE A 874 -31.38 -3.00 -42.36
C PHE A 874 -30.40 -3.92 -43.12
N PRO A 875 -29.13 -4.00 -42.69
CA PRO A 875 -28.18 -4.94 -43.28
C PRO A 875 -28.68 -6.40 -43.18
N PRO A 876 -28.49 -7.24 -44.22
CA PRO A 876 -29.00 -8.62 -44.22
C PRO A 876 -28.55 -9.47 -43.01
N ALA A 877 -27.33 -9.24 -42.51
CA ALA A 877 -26.81 -9.91 -41.33
C ALA A 877 -27.54 -9.52 -40.02
N ILE A 878 -28.04 -8.29 -39.93
CA ILE A 878 -28.86 -7.81 -38.79
C ILE A 878 -30.27 -8.37 -38.92
N MET A 879 -30.86 -8.31 -40.12
CA MET A 879 -32.19 -8.89 -40.37
C MET A 879 -32.27 -10.39 -40.05
N SER A 880 -31.25 -11.17 -40.44
CA SER A 880 -31.17 -12.59 -40.09
C SER A 880 -31.25 -12.82 -38.58
N LYS A 881 -30.64 -11.96 -37.76
CA LYS A 881 -30.63 -12.06 -36.30
C LYS A 881 -31.90 -11.53 -35.64
N LEU A 882 -32.51 -10.50 -36.23
CA LEU A 882 -33.83 -10.00 -35.84
C LEU A 882 -34.92 -11.06 -36.05
N GLU A 883 -34.86 -11.86 -37.12
CA GLU A 883 -35.81 -12.95 -37.36
C GLU A 883 -35.51 -14.22 -36.53
N SER A 884 -34.27 -14.39 -36.08
CA SER A 884 -33.80 -15.59 -35.39
C SER A 884 -34.26 -15.65 -33.94
N LEU A 885 -35.23 -16.51 -33.64
CA LEU A 885 -35.69 -16.90 -32.29
C LEU A 885 -35.40 -18.39 -31.98
N GLY A 886 -34.36 -18.94 -32.61
CA GLY A 886 -34.00 -20.35 -32.56
C GLY A 886 -32.59 -20.60 -32.01
N GLU A 887 -32.00 -21.74 -32.40
CA GLU A 887 -30.68 -22.20 -31.93
C GLU A 887 -29.56 -21.18 -32.16
N GLU A 888 -29.56 -20.45 -33.28
CA GLU A 888 -28.55 -19.41 -33.55
C GLU A 888 -28.57 -18.30 -32.49
N ARG A 889 -29.75 -17.83 -32.07
CA ARG A 889 -29.85 -16.84 -30.98
C ARG A 889 -29.29 -17.41 -29.68
N ILE A 890 -29.62 -18.66 -29.32
CA ILE A 890 -29.08 -19.32 -28.12
C ILE A 890 -27.54 -19.42 -28.17
N LEU A 891 -26.97 -19.76 -29.33
CA LEU A 891 -25.52 -19.77 -29.53
C LEU A 891 -24.89 -18.36 -29.39
N ASP A 892 -25.59 -17.30 -29.79
CA ASP A 892 -25.14 -15.92 -29.59
C ASP A 892 -25.30 -15.46 -28.12
N LEU A 893 -26.28 -15.97 -27.37
CA LEU A 893 -26.34 -15.78 -25.92
C LEU A 893 -25.10 -16.41 -25.27
N ASP A 894 -24.75 -17.65 -25.63
CA ASP A 894 -23.61 -18.38 -25.07
C ASP A 894 -22.28 -17.66 -25.29
N LYS A 895 -22.06 -17.07 -26.48
CA LYS A 895 -20.84 -16.27 -26.78
C LYS A 895 -20.67 -15.05 -25.90
N GLY A 896 -21.76 -14.39 -25.53
CA GLY A 896 -21.76 -13.27 -24.61
C GLY A 896 -21.99 -13.66 -23.14
N ASN A 897 -22.03 -14.96 -22.83
CA ASN A 897 -22.33 -15.47 -21.49
C ASN A 897 -23.67 -14.95 -20.91
N VAL A 898 -24.67 -14.78 -21.78
CA VAL A 898 -26.02 -14.34 -21.42
C VAL A 898 -26.84 -15.56 -20.98
N SER A 899 -27.15 -15.64 -19.69
CA SER A 899 -27.99 -16.71 -19.14
C SER A 899 -29.44 -16.56 -19.56
N LEU A 900 -29.99 -15.34 -19.50
CA LEU A 900 -31.36 -15.07 -19.92
C LEU A 900 -31.48 -13.78 -20.73
N GLN A 901 -32.09 -13.85 -21.90
CA GLN A 901 -32.39 -12.70 -22.75
C GLN A 901 -33.90 -12.39 -22.69
N VAL A 902 -34.29 -11.19 -22.25
CA VAL A 902 -35.68 -10.72 -22.28
C VAL A 902 -35.91 -10.05 -23.63
N ILE A 903 -36.65 -10.71 -24.50
CA ILE A 903 -36.85 -10.30 -25.89
C ILE A 903 -38.02 -9.34 -26.02
N SER A 904 -37.85 -8.32 -26.85
CA SER A 904 -38.89 -7.39 -27.28
C SER A 904 -39.03 -7.39 -28.80
N HIS A 905 -40.20 -7.01 -29.32
CA HIS A 905 -40.30 -6.67 -30.73
C HIS A 905 -39.56 -5.33 -30.99
N GLY A 906 -39.11 -5.09 -32.23
CA GLY A 906 -38.66 -3.76 -32.66
C GLY A 906 -39.81 -2.73 -32.65
N PRO A 907 -39.51 -1.42 -32.66
CA PRO A 907 -40.51 -0.37 -32.60
C PRO A 907 -41.53 -0.41 -33.76
N GLY A 908 -42.75 0.07 -33.52
CA GLY A 908 -43.78 0.22 -34.55
C GLY A 908 -45.23 0.31 -34.03
N ASN A 909 -46.07 1.06 -34.74
CA ASN A 909 -47.51 1.16 -34.45
C ASN A 909 -48.27 0.00 -35.13
N LEU A 910 -48.69 -1.00 -34.34
CA LEU A 910 -49.36 -2.21 -34.83
C LEU A 910 -50.83 -2.27 -34.36
N SER A 911 -51.69 -2.89 -35.16
CA SER A 911 -53.09 -3.13 -34.78
C SER A 911 -53.20 -4.17 -33.64
N PRO A 912 -54.24 -4.12 -32.79
CA PRO A 912 -54.40 -5.07 -31.68
C PRO A 912 -54.32 -6.56 -32.06
N PRO A 913 -54.92 -7.03 -33.19
CA PRO A 913 -54.77 -8.42 -33.62
C PRO A 913 -53.31 -8.77 -33.97
N LEU A 914 -52.58 -7.86 -34.61
CA LEU A 914 -51.19 -8.09 -35.02
C LEU A 914 -50.24 -8.09 -33.81
N CYS A 915 -50.46 -7.22 -32.80
CA CYS A 915 -49.77 -7.32 -31.51
C CYS A 915 -49.99 -8.69 -30.87
N SER A 916 -51.24 -9.15 -30.83
CA SER A 916 -51.59 -10.45 -30.25
C SER A 916 -50.89 -11.61 -30.97
N GLU A 917 -50.83 -11.57 -32.31
CA GLU A 917 -50.11 -12.57 -33.10
C GLU A 917 -48.59 -12.55 -32.87
N VAL A 918 -47.97 -11.37 -32.81
CA VAL A 918 -46.54 -11.21 -32.53
C VAL A 918 -46.19 -11.73 -31.12
N ASN A 919 -47.01 -11.38 -30.11
CA ASN A 919 -46.83 -11.87 -28.74
C ASN A 919 -47.02 -13.39 -28.66
N ASN A 920 -47.95 -13.97 -29.43
CA ASN A 920 -48.14 -15.43 -29.50
C ASN A 920 -46.96 -16.15 -30.17
N ASP A 921 -46.38 -15.60 -31.24
CA ASP A 921 -45.19 -16.15 -31.89
C ASP A 921 -43.97 -16.10 -30.96
N LEU A 922 -43.81 -14.99 -30.23
CA LEU A 922 -42.73 -14.80 -29.26
C LEU A 922 -42.90 -15.73 -28.04
N ALA A 923 -44.12 -15.86 -27.49
CA ALA A 923 -44.42 -16.84 -26.44
C ALA A 923 -44.12 -18.28 -26.89
N SER A 924 -44.45 -18.61 -28.14
CA SER A 924 -44.13 -19.92 -28.74
C SER A 924 -42.63 -20.16 -28.90
N ALA A 925 -41.81 -19.11 -29.02
CA ALA A 925 -40.36 -19.21 -29.02
C ALA A 925 -39.77 -19.37 -27.61
N ILE A 926 -40.27 -18.60 -26.63
CA ILE A 926 -39.90 -18.71 -25.22
C ILE A 926 -40.20 -20.12 -24.71
N ALA A 927 -41.36 -20.68 -25.03
CA ALA A 927 -41.76 -22.03 -24.62
C ALA A 927 -40.78 -23.14 -25.07
N ARG A 928 -39.95 -22.90 -26.10
CA ARG A 928 -38.88 -23.82 -26.54
C ARG A 928 -37.60 -23.68 -25.70
N ASN A 929 -37.34 -22.51 -25.11
CA ASN A 929 -36.15 -22.20 -24.33
C ASN A 929 -36.48 -21.41 -23.04
N PRO A 930 -37.40 -21.88 -22.17
CA PRO A 930 -38.00 -21.08 -21.10
C PRO A 930 -37.04 -20.74 -19.95
N THR A 931 -35.85 -21.34 -19.94
CA THR A 931 -34.75 -21.06 -19.01
C THR A 931 -33.73 -20.05 -19.54
N ARG A 932 -33.80 -19.71 -20.84
CA ARG A 932 -32.85 -18.83 -21.54
C ARG A 932 -33.51 -17.59 -22.14
N LEU A 933 -34.82 -17.61 -22.37
CA LEU A 933 -35.58 -16.52 -22.96
C LEU A 933 -36.74 -16.11 -22.04
N ALA A 934 -37.01 -14.82 -21.99
CA ALA A 934 -38.28 -14.24 -21.52
C ALA A 934 -38.74 -13.17 -22.53
N ALA A 935 -39.84 -12.47 -22.29
CA ALA A 935 -40.26 -11.37 -23.16
C ALA A 935 -40.99 -10.23 -22.46
N PHE A 936 -40.93 -9.09 -23.13
CA PHE A 936 -41.82 -7.96 -22.94
C PHE A 936 -42.90 -7.94 -24.03
N ALA A 937 -44.12 -7.59 -23.63
CA ALA A 937 -45.27 -7.48 -24.53
C ALA A 937 -45.13 -6.31 -25.50
N MET A 938 -45.48 -6.57 -26.77
CA MET A 938 -45.80 -5.54 -27.74
C MET A 938 -47.24 -5.07 -27.54
N LEU A 939 -47.47 -3.76 -27.39
CA LEU A 939 -48.79 -3.21 -27.05
C LEU A 939 -49.32 -2.27 -28.15
N PRO A 940 -50.61 -2.37 -28.54
CA PRO A 940 -51.25 -1.44 -29.46
C PRO A 940 -51.55 -0.10 -28.77
N MET A 941 -50.54 0.73 -28.54
CA MET A 941 -50.66 1.99 -27.79
C MET A 941 -51.61 3.02 -28.43
N SER A 942 -51.95 2.86 -29.72
CA SER A 942 -53.01 3.60 -30.41
C SER A 942 -54.42 3.31 -29.89
N GLU A 943 -54.63 2.17 -29.23
CA GLU A 943 -55.89 1.78 -28.59
C GLU A 943 -55.65 1.40 -27.11
N PRO A 944 -55.54 2.37 -26.17
CA PRO A 944 -55.13 2.11 -24.78
C PRO A 944 -55.96 1.03 -24.05
N ALA A 945 -57.25 0.91 -24.35
CA ALA A 945 -58.10 -0.15 -23.78
C ALA A 945 -57.71 -1.56 -24.28
N ALA A 946 -57.30 -1.69 -25.54
CA ALA A 946 -56.77 -2.93 -26.10
C ALA A 946 -55.35 -3.21 -25.57
N ALA A 947 -54.52 -2.17 -25.39
CA ALA A 947 -53.20 -2.29 -24.76
C ALA A 947 -53.29 -2.79 -23.31
N VAL A 948 -54.26 -2.34 -22.52
CA VAL A 948 -54.54 -2.87 -21.18
C VAL A 948 -54.88 -4.36 -21.22
N ALA A 949 -55.78 -4.76 -22.12
CA ALA A 949 -56.20 -6.16 -22.23
C ALA A 949 -55.05 -7.07 -22.70
N GLU A 950 -54.25 -6.62 -23.67
CA GLU A 950 -53.12 -7.39 -24.20
C GLU A 950 -51.96 -7.49 -23.19
N LEU A 951 -51.69 -6.44 -22.41
CA LEU A 951 -50.73 -6.49 -21.30
C LEU A 951 -51.16 -7.51 -20.24
N GLU A 952 -52.43 -7.49 -19.85
CA GLU A 952 -52.98 -8.44 -18.87
C GLU A 952 -52.89 -9.88 -19.39
N ARG A 953 -53.25 -10.12 -20.65
CA ARG A 953 -53.13 -11.42 -21.32
C ARG A 953 -51.67 -11.90 -21.39
N CYS A 954 -50.75 -11.04 -21.83
CA CYS A 954 -49.33 -11.38 -21.95
C CYS A 954 -48.71 -11.77 -20.60
N VAL A 955 -49.01 -11.03 -19.53
CA VAL A 955 -48.44 -11.33 -18.21
C VAL A 955 -49.10 -12.55 -17.56
N THR A 956 -50.44 -12.65 -17.63
CA THR A 956 -51.18 -13.68 -16.87
C THR A 956 -51.33 -15.01 -17.61
N GLU A 957 -51.38 -15.02 -18.94
CA GLU A 957 -51.55 -16.24 -19.76
C GLU A 957 -50.26 -16.67 -20.47
N LEU A 958 -49.46 -15.71 -20.96
CA LEU A 958 -48.22 -16.02 -21.71
C LEU A 958 -46.94 -15.98 -20.85
N GLY A 959 -47.01 -15.50 -19.61
CA GLY A 959 -45.88 -15.42 -18.69
C GLY A 959 -44.84 -14.35 -19.03
N PHE A 960 -45.24 -13.30 -19.76
CA PHE A 960 -44.36 -12.17 -20.08
C PHE A 960 -44.07 -11.34 -18.82
N VAL A 961 -42.88 -10.71 -18.78
CA VAL A 961 -42.34 -10.06 -17.57
C VAL A 961 -42.56 -8.54 -17.54
N GLY A 962 -43.41 -8.02 -18.43
CA GLY A 962 -43.71 -6.59 -18.59
C GLY A 962 -44.07 -6.25 -20.04
N ALA A 963 -43.94 -4.98 -20.40
CA ALA A 963 -44.08 -4.49 -21.78
C ALA A 963 -42.90 -3.61 -22.19
N LEU A 964 -42.66 -3.52 -23.49
CA LEU A 964 -41.76 -2.53 -24.10
C LEU A 964 -42.59 -1.74 -25.11
N VAL A 965 -42.57 -0.42 -24.98
CA VAL A 965 -43.37 0.50 -25.79
C VAL A 965 -42.48 1.57 -26.41
N ASP A 966 -42.80 1.93 -27.64
CA ASP A 966 -42.20 3.04 -28.36
C ASP A 966 -42.26 4.35 -27.55
N ASN A 967 -41.26 5.22 -27.71
CA ASN A 967 -41.19 6.49 -27.00
C ASN A 967 -42.38 7.43 -27.31
N HIS A 968 -42.99 7.32 -28.49
CA HIS A 968 -44.16 8.12 -28.85
C HIS A 968 -45.06 7.39 -29.85
N LEU A 969 -46.34 7.79 -29.92
CA LEU A 969 -47.24 7.42 -31.00
C LEU A 969 -47.37 8.61 -31.96
N ASP A 970 -46.79 8.54 -33.16
CA ASP A 970 -46.84 9.60 -34.18
C ASP A 970 -46.46 11.00 -33.62
N GLY A 971 -45.41 11.03 -32.80
CA GLY A 971 -44.93 12.24 -32.10
C GLY A 971 -45.69 12.63 -30.83
N GLN A 972 -46.72 11.86 -30.43
CA GLN A 972 -47.47 12.08 -29.19
C GLN A 972 -46.94 11.19 -28.06
N PHE A 973 -46.40 11.82 -27.02
CA PHE A 973 -45.95 11.19 -25.78
C PHE A 973 -47.13 10.70 -24.91
N TYR A 974 -46.84 9.88 -23.90
CA TYR A 974 -47.85 9.19 -23.08
C TYR A 974 -48.22 9.90 -21.77
N ASP A 975 -47.93 11.20 -21.66
CA ASP A 975 -48.32 12.01 -20.50
C ASP A 975 -49.83 12.30 -20.42
N ASP A 976 -50.55 12.21 -21.55
CA ASP A 976 -52.01 12.34 -21.64
C ASP A 976 -52.74 11.22 -20.87
N GLU A 977 -53.75 11.59 -20.08
CA GLU A 977 -54.52 10.68 -19.23
C GLU A 977 -55.16 9.51 -19.98
N ARG A 978 -55.39 9.60 -21.30
CA ARG A 978 -55.91 8.48 -22.10
C ARG A 978 -55.00 7.24 -22.09
N PHE A 979 -53.70 7.42 -21.85
CA PHE A 979 -52.72 6.34 -21.79
C PHE A 979 -52.54 5.76 -20.37
N TRP A 980 -52.95 6.51 -19.34
CA TRP A 980 -52.78 6.14 -17.94
C TRP A 980 -53.34 4.77 -17.54
N PRO A 981 -54.45 4.26 -18.12
CA PRO A 981 -54.91 2.89 -17.86
C PRO A 981 -53.87 1.79 -18.12
N VAL A 982 -52.96 1.99 -19.08
CA VAL A 982 -51.87 1.03 -19.37
C VAL A 982 -50.87 0.98 -18.23
N PHE A 983 -50.45 2.16 -17.73
CA PHE A 983 -49.57 2.27 -16.56
C PHE A 983 -50.25 1.80 -15.27
N GLU A 984 -51.55 2.07 -15.10
CA GLU A 984 -52.34 1.54 -13.99
C GLU A 984 -52.35 0.01 -13.99
N LYS A 985 -52.58 -0.62 -15.15
CA LYS A 985 -52.57 -2.08 -15.30
C LYS A 985 -51.18 -2.67 -15.05
N ALA A 986 -50.11 -2.03 -15.54
CA ALA A 986 -48.73 -2.47 -15.23
C ALA A 986 -48.44 -2.44 -13.73
N GLN A 987 -48.86 -1.38 -13.02
CA GLN A 987 -48.76 -1.30 -11.57
C GLN A 987 -49.60 -2.38 -10.85
N GLN A 988 -50.82 -2.66 -11.32
CA GLN A 988 -51.68 -3.73 -10.76
C GLN A 988 -51.05 -5.13 -10.91
N LEU A 989 -50.35 -5.37 -12.02
CA LEU A 989 -49.65 -6.62 -12.32
C LEU A 989 -48.25 -6.72 -11.67
N ASP A 990 -47.76 -5.62 -11.08
CA ASP A 990 -46.40 -5.43 -10.54
C ASP A 990 -45.27 -5.67 -11.57
N VAL A 991 -45.50 -5.37 -12.84
CA VAL A 991 -44.52 -5.50 -13.93
C VAL A 991 -44.05 -4.13 -14.44
N PRO A 992 -42.82 -4.01 -14.96
CA PRO A 992 -42.36 -2.79 -15.59
C PRO A 992 -42.94 -2.54 -16.99
N ILE A 993 -42.97 -1.25 -17.35
CA ILE A 993 -43.02 -0.79 -18.75
C ILE A 993 -41.64 -0.23 -19.11
N TYR A 994 -41.02 -0.81 -20.13
CA TYR A 994 -39.82 -0.29 -20.76
C TYR A 994 -40.23 0.76 -21.80
N ILE A 995 -39.72 1.99 -21.69
CA ILE A 995 -39.95 3.03 -22.71
C ILE A 995 -38.71 3.08 -23.58
N HIS A 996 -38.85 2.60 -24.81
CA HIS A 996 -37.76 2.43 -25.78
C HIS A 996 -37.81 3.51 -26.85
N PRO A 997 -36.67 4.06 -27.32
CA PRO A 997 -36.67 5.02 -28.42
C PRO A 997 -37.38 4.51 -29.69
N THR A 998 -37.98 5.40 -30.46
CA THR A 998 -38.62 5.06 -31.74
C THR A 998 -38.25 6.09 -32.80
N PHE A 999 -38.43 5.76 -34.08
CA PHE A 999 -38.13 6.68 -35.17
C PHE A 999 -39.04 7.91 -35.12
N ALA A 1000 -38.45 9.09 -35.30
CA ALA A 1000 -39.17 10.36 -35.35
C ALA A 1000 -40.27 10.33 -36.42
N SER A 1001 -41.45 10.86 -36.08
CA SER A 1001 -42.55 11.02 -37.04
C SER A 1001 -42.19 11.95 -38.21
N ASP A 1002 -42.90 11.86 -39.34
CA ASP A 1002 -42.73 12.78 -40.48
C ASP A 1002 -42.72 14.27 -40.07
N SER A 1003 -43.54 14.62 -39.07
CA SER A 1003 -43.61 16.00 -38.54
C SER A 1003 -42.36 16.41 -37.75
N MET A 1004 -41.69 15.47 -37.10
CA MET A 1004 -40.46 15.68 -36.33
C MET A 1004 -39.22 15.63 -37.24
N MET A 1005 -39.24 14.82 -38.29
CA MET A 1005 -38.13 14.68 -39.26
C MET A 1005 -37.68 16.00 -39.87
N GLU A 1006 -38.59 16.96 -40.09
CA GLU A 1006 -38.25 18.29 -40.60
C GLU A 1006 -37.29 19.08 -39.70
N HIS A 1007 -37.27 18.84 -38.38
CA HIS A 1007 -36.33 19.48 -37.46
C HIS A 1007 -34.89 18.96 -37.60
N TYR A 1008 -34.71 17.79 -38.22
CA TYR A 1008 -33.41 17.12 -38.40
C TYR A 1008 -32.89 17.21 -39.83
N LYS A 1009 -33.58 17.88 -40.75
CA LYS A 1009 -33.11 18.14 -42.12
C LYS A 1009 -32.21 19.38 -42.19
N GLY A 1010 -31.28 19.40 -43.14
CA GLY A 1010 -30.34 20.49 -43.32
C GLY A 1010 -29.55 20.40 -44.63
N ASN A 1011 -28.40 21.07 -44.70
CA ASN A 1011 -27.51 21.05 -45.86
C ASN A 1011 -26.60 19.79 -45.90
N TYR A 1012 -27.20 18.63 -45.63
CA TYR A 1012 -26.59 17.30 -45.56
C TYR A 1012 -27.62 16.26 -46.04
N SER A 1013 -27.20 15.00 -46.24
CA SER A 1013 -28.08 13.95 -46.79
C SER A 1013 -29.16 13.49 -45.81
N ASP A 1014 -30.26 12.96 -46.34
CA ASP A 1014 -31.35 12.39 -45.54
C ASP A 1014 -30.89 11.25 -44.62
N SER A 1015 -29.81 10.53 -44.97
CA SER A 1015 -29.16 9.55 -44.11
C SER A 1015 -28.52 10.15 -42.85
N VAL A 1016 -28.03 11.39 -42.91
CA VAL A 1016 -27.53 12.13 -41.75
C VAL A 1016 -28.69 12.69 -40.95
N ALA A 1017 -29.74 13.19 -41.61
CA ALA A 1017 -30.97 13.61 -40.94
C ALA A 1017 -31.60 12.45 -40.14
N LEU A 1018 -31.73 11.27 -40.75
CA LEU A 1018 -32.21 10.04 -40.12
C LEU A 1018 -31.35 9.62 -38.92
N ALA A 1019 -30.02 9.69 -39.03
CA ALA A 1019 -29.14 9.38 -37.90
C ALA A 1019 -29.32 10.39 -36.75
N LEU A 1020 -29.43 11.69 -37.04
CA LEU A 1020 -29.67 12.73 -36.03
C LEU A 1020 -31.03 12.58 -35.35
N SER A 1021 -32.08 12.24 -36.11
CA SER A 1021 -33.43 11.95 -35.61
C SER A 1021 -33.57 10.57 -34.94
N ALA A 1022 -32.48 9.80 -34.86
CA ALA A 1022 -32.45 8.45 -34.31
C ALA A 1022 -31.25 8.26 -33.36
N PHE A 1023 -30.56 7.13 -33.49
CA PHE A 1023 -29.40 6.68 -32.70
C PHE A 1023 -28.22 7.66 -32.59
N GLY A 1024 -28.16 8.70 -33.43
CA GLY A 1024 -27.12 9.72 -33.35
C GLY A 1024 -27.37 10.78 -32.28
N TRP A 1025 -28.62 11.06 -31.92
CA TRP A 1025 -28.97 12.05 -30.89
C TRP A 1025 -30.41 11.96 -30.37
N ALA A 1026 -31.41 12.09 -31.25
CA ALA A 1026 -32.78 12.42 -30.84
C ALA A 1026 -33.44 11.31 -30.01
N TRP A 1027 -33.18 10.04 -30.31
CA TRP A 1027 -33.68 8.90 -29.54
C TRP A 1027 -33.49 9.07 -28.04
N HIS A 1028 -32.30 9.50 -27.62
CA HIS A 1028 -31.98 9.70 -26.22
C HIS A 1028 -32.57 11.00 -25.66
N ALA A 1029 -32.48 12.09 -26.42
CA ALA A 1029 -33.00 13.39 -26.00
C ALA A 1029 -34.52 13.39 -25.82
N GLU A 1030 -35.26 12.72 -26.70
CA GLU A 1030 -36.71 12.62 -26.68
C GLU A 1030 -37.21 11.62 -25.63
N THR A 1031 -36.54 10.47 -25.47
CA THR A 1031 -36.93 9.50 -24.43
C THR A 1031 -36.65 10.05 -23.03
N GLY A 1032 -35.52 10.72 -22.85
CA GLY A 1032 -35.24 11.49 -21.63
C GLY A 1032 -36.29 12.59 -21.38
N HIS A 1033 -36.69 13.33 -22.43
CA HIS A 1033 -37.76 14.32 -22.31
C HIS A 1033 -39.10 13.71 -21.88
N HIS A 1034 -39.48 12.56 -22.46
CA HIS A 1034 -40.73 11.87 -22.17
C HIS A 1034 -40.88 11.52 -20.68
N ILE A 1035 -39.83 10.97 -20.03
CA ILE A 1035 -39.86 10.69 -18.59
C ILE A 1035 -40.16 11.95 -17.76
N LEU A 1036 -39.64 13.11 -18.17
CA LEU A 1036 -39.96 14.39 -17.50
C LEU A 1036 -41.41 14.82 -17.72
N ARG A 1037 -42.02 14.49 -18.88
CA ARG A 1037 -43.44 14.73 -19.15
C ARG A 1037 -44.34 13.85 -18.28
N LEU A 1038 -44.02 12.55 -18.16
CA LEU A 1038 -44.75 11.62 -17.28
C LEU A 1038 -44.67 12.07 -15.81
N PHE A 1039 -43.53 12.61 -15.37
CA PHE A 1039 -43.44 13.23 -14.06
C PHE A 1039 -44.28 14.50 -13.95
N ALA A 1040 -44.17 15.42 -14.90
CA ALA A 1040 -44.91 16.69 -14.89
C ALA A 1040 -46.44 16.50 -14.90
N SER A 1041 -46.97 15.49 -15.59
CA SER A 1041 -48.41 15.20 -15.60
C SER A 1041 -48.93 14.67 -14.27
N GLY A 1042 -48.06 14.17 -13.38
CA GLY A 1042 -48.44 13.58 -12.09
C GLY A 1042 -48.69 12.07 -12.11
N LEU A 1043 -48.26 11.38 -13.18
CA LEU A 1043 -48.40 9.92 -13.31
C LEU A 1043 -47.89 9.17 -12.07
N PHE A 1044 -46.72 9.55 -11.54
CA PHE A 1044 -46.08 8.89 -10.40
C PHE A 1044 -46.61 9.32 -9.03
N ASP A 1045 -47.41 10.39 -8.95
CA ASP A 1045 -48.21 10.71 -7.76
C ASP A 1045 -49.46 9.80 -7.74
N ARG A 1046 -50.08 9.58 -8.91
CA ARG A 1046 -51.23 8.69 -9.09
C ARG A 1046 -50.89 7.20 -8.96
N PHE A 1047 -49.74 6.80 -9.48
CA PHE A 1047 -49.25 5.42 -9.52
C PHE A 1047 -47.87 5.33 -8.85
N PRO A 1048 -47.80 5.37 -7.49
CA PRO A 1048 -46.55 5.53 -6.77
C PRO A 1048 -45.64 4.29 -6.77
N THR A 1049 -46.14 3.09 -7.14
CA THR A 1049 -45.36 1.85 -7.26
C THR A 1049 -45.18 1.40 -8.71
N LEU A 1050 -45.53 2.25 -9.68
CA LEU A 1050 -45.27 2.02 -11.10
C LEU A 1050 -43.76 1.86 -11.35
N LYS A 1051 -43.39 0.88 -12.18
CA LYS A 1051 -42.01 0.59 -12.56
C LYS A 1051 -41.80 0.97 -14.03
N ILE A 1052 -40.84 1.84 -14.30
CA ILE A 1052 -40.44 2.25 -15.64
C ILE A 1052 -38.98 1.86 -15.85
N VAL A 1053 -38.67 1.30 -17.02
CA VAL A 1053 -37.30 1.03 -17.46
C VAL A 1053 -36.98 1.92 -18.66
N ILE A 1054 -35.75 2.45 -18.71
CA ILE A 1054 -35.20 3.18 -19.87
C ILE A 1054 -33.81 2.67 -20.22
N GLY A 1055 -33.45 2.75 -21.51
CA GLY A 1055 -32.21 2.22 -22.04
C GLY A 1055 -31.04 3.20 -22.00
N HIS A 1056 -30.00 2.85 -22.75
CA HIS A 1056 -28.96 3.77 -23.22
C HIS A 1056 -28.31 4.61 -22.12
N MET A 1057 -28.03 3.99 -20.97
CA MET A 1057 -27.43 4.65 -19.80
C MET A 1057 -28.30 5.79 -19.22
N GLY A 1058 -29.63 5.70 -19.37
CA GLY A 1058 -30.61 6.63 -18.81
C GLY A 1058 -31.00 7.78 -19.73
N GLU A 1059 -30.87 7.62 -21.05
CA GLU A 1059 -31.41 8.55 -22.06
C GLU A 1059 -31.02 10.02 -21.82
N LEU A 1060 -29.71 10.26 -21.64
CA LEU A 1060 -29.09 11.56 -21.29
C LEU A 1060 -29.52 12.18 -19.94
N LEU A 1061 -30.54 11.67 -19.25
CA LEU A 1061 -31.03 12.25 -18.01
C LEU A 1061 -29.98 12.31 -16.90
N PRO A 1062 -29.17 11.26 -16.60
CA PRO A 1062 -28.15 11.31 -15.55
C PRO A 1062 -27.24 12.53 -15.60
N PHE A 1063 -26.89 12.99 -16.79
CA PHE A 1063 -26.04 14.17 -16.99
C PHE A 1063 -26.72 15.50 -16.61
N GLN A 1064 -28.06 15.55 -16.59
CA GLN A 1064 -28.86 16.75 -16.28
C GLN A 1064 -29.59 16.68 -14.93
N LEU A 1065 -29.56 15.54 -14.23
CA LEU A 1065 -30.43 15.28 -13.07
C LEU A 1065 -30.41 16.37 -12.00
N ASP A 1066 -29.25 16.89 -11.59
CA ASP A 1066 -29.21 17.95 -10.57
C ASP A 1066 -29.92 19.23 -11.00
N ARG A 1067 -29.88 19.57 -12.29
CA ARG A 1067 -30.65 20.69 -12.85
C ARG A 1067 -32.14 20.35 -12.92
N VAL A 1068 -32.49 19.13 -13.30
CA VAL A 1068 -33.87 18.65 -13.36
C VAL A 1068 -34.49 18.68 -11.97
N PHE A 1069 -33.86 18.08 -10.96
CA PHE A 1069 -34.34 18.08 -9.57
C PHE A 1069 -34.61 19.52 -9.08
N ALA A 1070 -33.64 20.43 -9.23
CA ALA A 1070 -33.76 21.81 -8.76
C ALA A 1070 -34.85 22.64 -9.46
N ILE A 1071 -35.27 22.28 -10.68
CA ILE A 1071 -36.38 22.95 -11.38
C ILE A 1071 -37.72 22.22 -11.19
N SER A 1072 -37.72 20.90 -11.09
CA SER A 1072 -38.91 20.05 -10.96
C SER A 1072 -39.65 20.23 -9.65
N ASP A 1073 -38.94 20.60 -8.57
CA ASP A 1073 -39.56 20.97 -7.28
C ASP A 1073 -40.56 22.13 -7.41
N ARG A 1074 -40.52 22.89 -8.51
CA ARG A 1074 -41.45 24.01 -8.79
C ARG A 1074 -42.67 23.61 -9.61
N TRP A 1075 -42.78 22.34 -10.03
CA TRP A 1075 -43.86 21.87 -10.92
C TRP A 1075 -45.12 21.45 -10.15
N GLY A 1076 -45.13 21.56 -8.81
CA GLY A 1076 -46.32 21.32 -7.99
C GLY A 1076 -46.80 19.86 -8.05
N ARG A 1077 -45.86 18.91 -7.97
CA ARG A 1077 -46.11 17.48 -7.74
C ARG A 1077 -46.02 17.16 -6.25
N GLU A 1078 -46.68 16.09 -5.81
CA GLU A 1078 -46.63 15.68 -4.41
C GLU A 1078 -45.28 15.03 -4.07
N ARG A 1079 -44.77 14.18 -4.97
CA ARG A 1079 -43.48 13.51 -4.86
C ARG A 1079 -42.43 14.29 -5.65
N SER A 1080 -41.21 14.41 -5.11
CA SER A 1080 -40.11 15.05 -5.84
C SER A 1080 -39.61 14.15 -6.98
N PHE A 1081 -39.08 14.73 -8.07
CA PHE A 1081 -38.52 13.90 -9.14
C PHE A 1081 -37.31 13.07 -8.66
N ARG A 1082 -36.60 13.52 -7.62
CA ARG A 1082 -35.53 12.73 -6.97
C ARG A 1082 -36.05 11.46 -6.30
N GLU A 1083 -37.26 11.51 -5.74
CA GLU A 1083 -37.90 10.34 -5.16
C GLU A 1083 -38.41 9.39 -6.25
N VAL A 1084 -39.06 9.93 -7.29
CA VAL A 1084 -39.53 9.16 -8.44
C VAL A 1084 -38.37 8.47 -9.16
N TRP A 1085 -37.28 9.20 -9.44
CA TRP A 1085 -36.06 8.64 -10.03
C TRP A 1085 -35.50 7.47 -9.21
N ARG A 1086 -35.51 7.58 -7.88
CA ARG A 1086 -35.00 6.56 -6.97
C ARG A 1086 -35.92 5.34 -6.85
N ASN A 1087 -37.24 5.51 -6.93
CA ASN A 1087 -38.20 4.47 -6.54
C ASN A 1087 -38.99 3.87 -7.71
N ASN A 1088 -39.05 4.56 -8.85
CA ASN A 1088 -39.92 4.23 -9.98
C ASN A 1088 -39.17 4.03 -11.31
N ILE A 1089 -37.89 4.46 -11.42
CA ILE A 1089 -37.10 4.38 -12.64
C ILE A 1089 -35.96 3.36 -12.50
N TRP A 1090 -35.77 2.52 -13.50
CA TRP A 1090 -34.67 1.58 -13.68
C TRP A 1090 -33.97 1.82 -15.02
N ILE A 1091 -32.68 1.56 -15.09
CA ILE A 1091 -31.84 2.01 -16.21
C ILE A 1091 -30.96 0.86 -16.72
N THR A 1092 -30.96 0.64 -18.03
CA THR A 1092 -30.05 -0.34 -18.65
C THR A 1092 -28.84 0.30 -19.33
N THR A 1093 -27.80 -0.50 -19.56
CA THR A 1093 -26.58 -0.10 -20.29
C THR A 1093 -26.63 -0.38 -21.80
N SER A 1094 -27.82 -0.67 -22.34
CA SER A 1094 -28.03 -1.06 -23.73
C SER A 1094 -27.35 -0.10 -24.73
N GLY A 1095 -26.68 -0.65 -25.74
CA GLY A 1095 -25.92 0.10 -26.76
C GLY A 1095 -24.71 0.93 -26.27
N MET A 1096 -24.62 1.25 -24.97
CA MET A 1096 -23.79 2.33 -24.40
C MET A 1096 -22.58 1.80 -23.63
N PHE A 1097 -21.70 1.09 -24.35
CA PHE A 1097 -20.49 0.48 -23.79
C PHE A 1097 -19.35 1.48 -23.56
N SER A 1098 -19.51 2.36 -22.57
CA SER A 1098 -18.46 3.29 -22.15
C SER A 1098 -18.49 3.54 -20.64
N LEU A 1099 -17.31 3.47 -20.03
CA LEU A 1099 -17.12 3.66 -18.59
C LEU A 1099 -17.45 5.10 -18.14
N THR A 1100 -17.34 6.08 -19.03
CA THR A 1100 -17.58 7.50 -18.73
C THR A 1100 -19.05 7.82 -18.45
N PRO A 1101 -20.03 7.51 -19.34
CA PRO A 1101 -21.44 7.71 -19.03
C PRO A 1101 -21.92 6.76 -17.91
N LEU A 1102 -21.36 5.55 -17.79
CA LEU A 1102 -21.63 4.67 -16.64
C LEU A 1102 -21.20 5.29 -15.31
N ALA A 1103 -20.03 5.92 -15.23
CA ALA A 1103 -19.59 6.61 -14.02
C ALA A 1103 -20.52 7.80 -13.66
N CYS A 1104 -21.08 8.50 -14.66
CA CYS A 1104 -22.10 9.54 -14.45
C CYS A 1104 -23.41 8.95 -13.89
N LEU A 1105 -23.86 7.82 -14.45
CA LEU A 1105 -25.03 7.09 -13.97
C LEU A 1105 -24.87 6.63 -12.51
N LEU A 1106 -23.75 5.98 -12.19
CA LEU A 1106 -23.45 5.46 -10.84
C LEU A 1106 -23.26 6.57 -9.77
N GLN A 1107 -22.96 7.81 -10.18
CA GLN A 1107 -22.91 8.95 -9.26
C GLN A 1107 -24.29 9.52 -8.91
N THR A 1108 -25.29 9.26 -9.76
CA THR A 1108 -26.62 9.90 -9.66
C THR A 1108 -27.75 8.91 -9.37
N THR A 1109 -27.51 7.61 -9.55
CA THR A 1109 -28.48 6.51 -9.42
C THR A 1109 -27.89 5.39 -8.57
N SER A 1110 -28.70 4.76 -7.71
CA SER A 1110 -28.24 3.62 -6.91
C SER A 1110 -27.94 2.42 -7.79
N ILE A 1111 -26.93 1.63 -7.42
CA ILE A 1111 -26.56 0.41 -8.14
C ILE A 1111 -27.74 -0.56 -8.26
N ASP A 1112 -28.66 -0.59 -7.29
CA ASP A 1112 -29.86 -1.45 -7.27
C ASP A 1112 -30.86 -1.15 -8.41
N HIS A 1113 -30.70 0.00 -9.08
CA HIS A 1113 -31.54 0.47 -10.20
C HIS A 1113 -30.81 0.48 -11.55
N VAL A 1114 -29.56 -0.01 -11.61
CA VAL A 1114 -28.77 -0.12 -12.83
C VAL A 1114 -28.68 -1.58 -13.27
N LEU A 1115 -29.00 -1.84 -14.53
CA LEU A 1115 -29.20 -3.16 -15.11
C LEU A 1115 -28.25 -3.35 -16.31
N TYR A 1116 -27.63 -4.52 -16.42
CA TYR A 1116 -26.90 -4.89 -17.62
C TYR A 1116 -27.87 -5.16 -18.79
N SER A 1117 -27.53 -4.68 -19.98
CA SER A 1117 -28.20 -5.02 -21.24
C SER A 1117 -27.31 -4.71 -22.44
N VAL A 1118 -27.60 -5.30 -23.61
CA VAL A 1118 -26.73 -5.24 -24.79
C VAL A 1118 -27.27 -4.33 -25.89
N ASP A 1119 -28.57 -4.31 -26.17
CA ASP A 1119 -29.12 -3.85 -27.47
C ASP A 1119 -28.80 -4.86 -28.61
N TYR A 1120 -29.05 -6.15 -28.38
CA TYR A 1120 -28.91 -7.17 -29.43
C TYR A 1120 -30.09 -7.09 -30.41
N PRO A 1121 -29.89 -7.23 -31.75
CA PRO A 1121 -28.65 -7.54 -32.45
C PRO A 1121 -27.90 -6.31 -33.00
N PHE A 1122 -28.32 -5.08 -32.69
CA PHE A 1122 -27.63 -3.87 -33.14
C PHE A 1122 -26.23 -3.74 -32.51
N SER A 1123 -26.05 -4.33 -31.32
CA SER A 1123 -24.77 -4.69 -30.72
C SER A 1123 -24.67 -6.20 -30.46
N PRO A 1124 -23.50 -6.83 -30.67
CA PRO A 1124 -23.31 -8.25 -30.36
C PRO A 1124 -23.06 -8.47 -28.86
N ASN A 1125 -23.52 -9.60 -28.32
CA ASN A 1125 -23.43 -9.90 -26.88
C ASN A 1125 -21.98 -9.95 -26.38
N GLU A 1126 -21.03 -10.35 -27.23
CA GLU A 1126 -19.59 -10.35 -26.94
C GLU A 1126 -19.03 -8.95 -26.65
N LYS A 1127 -19.62 -7.90 -27.22
CA LYS A 1127 -19.24 -6.50 -26.97
C LYS A 1127 -19.76 -6.04 -25.60
N GLY A 1128 -20.93 -6.52 -25.19
CA GLY A 1128 -21.43 -6.35 -23.82
C GLY A 1128 -20.56 -7.10 -22.79
N LEU A 1129 -20.18 -8.35 -23.07
CA LEU A 1129 -19.26 -9.12 -22.23
C LEU A 1129 -17.91 -8.40 -22.08
N HIS A 1130 -17.32 -7.92 -23.18
CA HIS A 1130 -16.09 -7.12 -23.12
C HIS A 1130 -16.28 -5.85 -22.27
N PHE A 1131 -17.42 -5.16 -22.40
CA PHE A 1131 -17.72 -4.00 -21.57
C PHE A 1131 -17.85 -4.36 -20.08
N PHE A 1132 -18.49 -5.48 -19.74
CA PHE A 1132 -18.54 -5.97 -18.36
C PHE A 1132 -17.13 -6.27 -17.82
N GLU A 1133 -16.27 -6.91 -18.61
CA GLU A 1133 -14.87 -7.09 -18.23
C GLU A 1133 -14.14 -5.75 -18.04
N GLU A 1134 -14.42 -4.73 -18.86
CA GLU A 1134 -13.87 -3.38 -18.68
C GLU A 1134 -14.38 -2.71 -17.40
N ILE A 1135 -15.66 -2.90 -17.04
CA ILE A 1135 -16.22 -2.44 -15.76
C ILE A 1135 -15.47 -3.10 -14.59
N GLU A 1136 -15.35 -4.42 -14.59
CA GLU A 1136 -14.65 -5.16 -13.53
C GLU A 1136 -13.17 -4.73 -13.43
N LYS A 1137 -12.46 -4.64 -14.57
CA LYS A 1137 -11.06 -4.17 -14.64
C LYS A 1137 -10.90 -2.72 -14.18
N SER A 1138 -11.90 -1.87 -14.42
CA SER A 1138 -11.88 -0.45 -14.00
C SER A 1138 -12.06 -0.26 -12.49
N GLY A 1139 -12.80 -1.16 -11.84
CA GLY A 1139 -13.19 -1.02 -10.44
C GLY A 1139 -14.34 -0.04 -10.19
N LEU A 1140 -15.07 0.39 -11.23
CA LEU A 1140 -16.28 1.23 -11.08
C LEU A 1140 -17.42 0.50 -10.35
N ILE A 1141 -17.55 -0.81 -10.58
CA ILE A 1141 -18.46 -1.71 -9.88
C ILE A 1141 -17.62 -2.90 -9.40
N THR A 1142 -17.75 -3.33 -8.13
CA THR A 1142 -16.89 -4.39 -7.57
C THR A 1142 -17.63 -5.31 -6.60
N GLY A 1143 -17.13 -6.53 -6.44
CA GLY A 1143 -17.65 -7.48 -5.44
C GLY A 1143 -19.11 -7.83 -5.69
N ARG A 1144 -19.96 -7.66 -4.66
CA ARG A 1144 -21.40 -7.97 -4.75
C ARG A 1144 -22.12 -7.13 -5.81
N ASP A 1145 -21.68 -5.89 -6.01
CA ASP A 1145 -22.34 -4.91 -6.88
C ASP A 1145 -22.27 -5.32 -8.35
N LEU A 1146 -21.26 -6.11 -8.74
CA LEU A 1146 -21.18 -6.72 -10.07
C LEU A 1146 -22.30 -7.75 -10.28
N GLY A 1147 -22.71 -8.49 -9.24
CA GLY A 1147 -23.84 -9.40 -9.29
C GLY A 1147 -25.19 -8.68 -9.35
N LEU A 1148 -25.33 -7.57 -8.60
CA LEU A 1148 -26.48 -6.65 -8.70
C LEU A 1148 -26.67 -6.20 -10.15
N PHE A 1149 -25.62 -5.60 -10.72
CA PHE A 1149 -25.60 -5.10 -12.09
C PHE A 1149 -25.85 -6.19 -13.15
N ALA A 1150 -25.13 -7.32 -13.07
CA ALA A 1150 -25.14 -8.37 -14.09
C ALA A 1150 -26.48 -9.12 -14.21
N TYR A 1151 -27.16 -9.38 -13.09
CA TYR A 1151 -28.41 -10.15 -13.10
C TYR A 1151 -29.33 -9.93 -11.90
N GLN A 1152 -28.83 -9.74 -10.67
CA GLN A 1152 -29.70 -9.81 -9.48
C GLN A 1152 -30.73 -8.67 -9.43
N ASN A 1153 -30.41 -7.49 -9.97
CA ASN A 1153 -31.38 -6.41 -10.14
C ASN A 1153 -32.49 -6.79 -11.14
N ALA A 1154 -32.14 -7.49 -12.23
CA ALA A 1154 -33.10 -7.96 -13.23
C ALA A 1154 -33.97 -9.11 -12.67
N GLU A 1155 -33.38 -10.05 -11.92
CA GLU A 1155 -34.13 -11.07 -11.17
C GLU A 1155 -35.14 -10.44 -10.20
N ALA A 1156 -34.72 -9.42 -9.44
CA ALA A 1156 -35.58 -8.73 -8.48
C ALA A 1156 -36.70 -7.92 -9.17
N LEU A 1157 -36.38 -7.24 -10.28
CA LEU A 1157 -37.33 -6.41 -11.03
C LEU A 1157 -38.38 -7.25 -11.77
N LEU A 1158 -37.92 -8.28 -12.48
CA LEU A 1158 -38.71 -9.07 -13.45
C LEU A 1158 -39.20 -10.41 -12.89
N ARG A 1159 -38.76 -10.79 -11.68
CA ARG A 1159 -39.07 -12.08 -11.03
C ARG A 1159 -38.60 -13.32 -11.80
N VAL A 1160 -37.62 -13.13 -12.70
CA VAL A 1160 -36.92 -14.20 -13.44
C VAL A 1160 -35.78 -14.80 -12.61
N ARG A 1161 -35.10 -15.82 -13.15
CA ARG A 1161 -33.85 -16.35 -12.58
C ARG A 1161 -32.76 -16.50 -13.64
N ALA A 1162 -31.56 -16.10 -13.27
CA ALA A 1162 -30.35 -16.48 -13.99
C ALA A 1162 -30.12 -18.00 -13.85
N VAL A 1163 -29.72 -18.64 -14.95
CA VAL A 1163 -29.33 -20.04 -14.95
C VAL A 1163 -27.81 -20.13 -15.12
N ASN A 1164 -27.17 -20.86 -14.21
CA ASN A 1164 -25.75 -21.18 -14.32
C ASN A 1164 -25.50 -22.00 -15.61
N LEU A 1165 -24.69 -21.44 -16.52
CA LEU A 1165 -24.31 -22.05 -17.81
C LEU A 1165 -23.10 -22.98 -17.66
#